data_AF-A0A0D2CWC6-F1
#
_entry.id   AF-A0A0D2CWC6-F1
#
_cell.length_a   1.000
_cell.length_b   1.000
_cell.length_c   1.000
_cell.angle_alpha   90.00
_cell.angle_beta   90.00
_cell.angle_gamma   90.00
#
_symmetry.space_group_name_H-M   'P 1'
#
loop_
_entity.id
_entity.type
_entity.pdbx_description
1 polymer ?
#
loop_
_entity_poly.entity_id
_entity_poly.type
_entity_poly.pdbx_seq_one_letter_code
_entity_poly.pdbx_strand_id
1 'polypeptide(L)'
;MKKPRGSERAEGQVFLFVNKNPKSKSLSKSDGAVAKQINRHAQHFRSRKVEAQKITSARSNCSSARRIALDGWHRKETGQGSSSDESSPVSSPNEELAATSPPQDPTPIRQVFSPLIDTPAAELPPIAQTLPRKPLSVRVLAGGSDPELDDEGHHFEDEGALELSSPVYRANFTSYDCIDPFRTTPVRITPRIHVILQYTLQIYSYAGNNYKLAFLPKHVRSTISQFPIGAVVQRSVYKEHHLYSLMAAMLARMKHVFDMSPTADDPEVVRATASHYLRKELVRCSRSGDVDKQTILDILFLCVNQMQYGLYEDVRKHLQIVGKLLHLLDPSQLLDRWISETAAHVDNQLALSTAKRPVLPSTFDPGPMLPERMAILRREAQNLKYYGYPNPTSLIVARGPNGSMGITDAIADLAATLDIRMGTQFVQALKMGAFPWNLGRIVSDLVDCIEIAKVVWLSPLAVCFDAEWLCRKARAVLRGLLSIAPDRNIGAMDLMCKCTECVRLCLLILMTHACTLIGFQTAKANVRRLQGAMEYALKFWCPAVGWTEDCIPLDPTARLDPFVEMQARFVLWGLLTGCWSADGQPEEEFFTHRALHICRHFGFATYEDLHNHMAGFLYSKTLQERSLRKVVARLEKLPAVRAPIAS
;
A
#
# COMPACT_ATOMS: atom_id res chain seq x y z
N MET A 1 -4.40 29.41 45.90
CA MET A 1 -4.72 28.20 45.12
C MET A 1 -5.69 28.55 44.00
N LYS A 2 -5.21 28.61 42.75
CA LYS A 2 -6.02 28.88 41.53
C LYS A 2 -5.81 27.70 40.57
N LYS A 3 -6.91 27.07 40.12
CA LYS A 3 -6.94 26.01 39.10
C LYS A 3 -6.61 26.58 37.72
N PRO A 4 -5.87 25.87 36.86
CA PRO A 4 -5.61 26.29 35.49
C PRO A 4 -6.78 25.96 34.54
N ARG A 5 -6.98 26.85 33.57
CA ARG A 5 -7.97 26.79 32.48
C ARG A 5 -7.60 25.70 31.47
N GLY A 6 -8.59 24.92 31.04
CA GLY A 6 -8.47 23.94 29.96
C GLY A 6 -8.48 24.62 28.58
N SER A 7 -7.70 24.06 27.65
CA SER A 7 -7.58 24.52 26.27
C SER A 7 -8.85 24.24 25.45
N GLU A 8 -9.35 25.26 24.78
CA GLU A 8 -10.41 25.17 23.78
C GLU A 8 -9.94 24.36 22.57
N ARG A 9 -10.73 23.34 22.19
CA ARG A 9 -10.62 22.64 20.91
C ARG A 9 -11.35 23.47 19.85
N ALA A 10 -10.70 23.72 18.72
CA ALA A 10 -11.32 24.30 17.54
C ALA A 10 -12.50 23.42 17.05
N GLU A 11 -13.70 23.97 17.07
CA GLU A 11 -14.94 23.33 16.61
C GLU A 11 -15.00 23.31 15.07
N GLY A 12 -15.35 22.14 14.54
CA GLY A 12 -15.45 21.89 13.11
C GLY A 12 -16.69 22.52 12.46
N GLN A 13 -16.52 22.93 11.20
CA GLN A 13 -17.58 23.45 10.34
C GLN A 13 -18.71 22.41 10.15
N VAL A 14 -19.95 22.78 10.51
CA VAL A 14 -21.15 21.94 10.30
C VAL A 14 -22.01 22.51 9.17
N PHE A 15 -22.42 21.65 8.23
CA PHE A 15 -23.29 22.01 7.12
C PHE A 15 -24.76 22.15 7.57
N LEU A 16 -25.37 23.31 7.29
CA LEU A 16 -26.80 23.58 7.48
C LEU A 16 -27.62 22.99 6.32
N PHE A 17 -28.50 22.02 6.62
CA PHE A 17 -29.49 21.52 5.66
C PHE A 17 -30.79 22.34 5.75
N VAL A 18 -31.21 22.92 4.63
CA VAL A 18 -32.49 23.63 4.50
C VAL A 18 -33.55 22.66 3.98
N ASN A 19 -34.55 22.37 4.81
CA ASN A 19 -35.72 21.55 4.47
C ASN A 19 -36.72 22.35 3.62
N LYS A 20 -37.11 21.88 2.43
CA LYS A 20 -38.28 22.41 1.69
C LYS A 20 -39.02 21.33 0.93
N ASN A 21 -40.35 21.48 0.86
CA ASN A 21 -41.23 20.86 -0.13
C ASN A 21 -41.95 21.96 -0.97
N PRO A 22 -42.64 21.62 -2.07
CA PRO A 22 -43.25 22.60 -2.99
C PRO A 22 -44.43 23.41 -2.42
N LYS A 23 -44.94 23.08 -1.23
CA LYS A 23 -46.16 23.70 -0.65
C LYS A 23 -45.89 24.66 0.50
N SER A 24 -44.64 24.84 0.93
CA SER A 24 -44.30 25.70 2.07
C SER A 24 -44.34 27.20 1.71
N LYS A 25 -45.28 27.96 2.29
CA LYS A 25 -45.53 29.39 2.01
C LYS A 25 -44.61 30.40 2.73
N SER A 26 -43.86 30.03 3.77
CA SER A 26 -42.81 30.90 4.34
C SER A 26 -41.71 30.11 5.05
N LEU A 27 -40.52 30.71 5.11
CA LEU A 27 -39.40 30.22 5.94
C LEU A 27 -39.78 30.40 7.42
N SER A 28 -39.17 29.60 8.30
CA SER A 28 -39.19 29.82 9.75
C SER A 28 -39.03 31.30 10.09
N LYS A 29 -39.62 31.74 11.21
CA LYS A 29 -39.51 33.11 11.79
C LYS A 29 -38.03 33.50 12.02
N SER A 30 -37.33 33.79 10.94
CA SER A 30 -35.92 34.12 10.87
C SER A 30 -35.81 35.48 10.24
N ASP A 31 -34.93 36.29 10.83
CA ASP A 31 -34.84 37.72 10.56
C ASP A 31 -34.53 38.01 9.08
N GLY A 32 -34.98 39.17 8.59
CA GLY A 32 -35.04 39.49 7.15
C GLY A 32 -33.71 39.40 6.40
N ALA A 33 -32.58 39.57 7.10
CA ALA A 33 -31.24 39.44 6.54
C ALA A 33 -30.83 37.97 6.31
N VAL A 34 -31.14 37.08 7.26
CA VAL A 34 -30.83 35.65 7.18
C VAL A 34 -31.67 34.98 6.09
N ALA A 35 -32.94 35.37 5.97
CA ALA A 35 -33.82 34.90 4.91
C ALA A 35 -33.32 35.30 3.50
N LYS A 36 -32.73 36.49 3.35
CA LYS A 36 -32.12 36.94 2.08
C LYS A 36 -30.87 36.12 1.74
N GLN A 37 -30.02 35.82 2.71
CA GLN A 37 -28.81 35.02 2.49
C GLN A 37 -29.13 33.56 2.14
N ILE A 38 -30.12 32.96 2.82
CA ILE A 38 -30.61 31.61 2.51
C ILE A 38 -31.22 31.56 1.10
N ASN A 39 -32.01 32.57 0.72
CA ASN A 39 -32.56 32.64 -0.63
C ASN A 39 -31.46 32.82 -1.69
N ARG A 40 -30.43 33.62 -1.41
CA ARG A 40 -29.28 33.78 -2.31
C ARG A 40 -28.52 32.47 -2.49
N HIS A 41 -28.28 31.71 -1.42
CA HIS A 41 -27.62 30.41 -1.48
C HIS A 41 -28.47 29.35 -2.21
N ALA A 42 -29.79 29.32 -1.98
CA ALA A 42 -30.71 28.43 -2.66
C ALA A 42 -30.84 28.75 -4.16
N GLN A 43 -30.86 30.04 -4.53
CA GLN A 43 -30.82 30.47 -5.92
C GLN A 43 -29.50 30.10 -6.59
N HIS A 44 -28.37 30.25 -5.88
CA HIS A 44 -27.06 29.88 -6.39
C HIS A 44 -26.88 28.36 -6.57
N PHE A 45 -27.52 27.55 -5.73
CA PHE A 45 -27.57 26.09 -5.90
C PHE A 45 -28.48 25.69 -7.07
N ARG A 46 -29.62 26.37 -7.24
CA ARG A 46 -30.48 26.17 -8.42
C ARG A 46 -29.77 26.53 -9.72
N SER A 47 -29.04 27.64 -9.78
CA SER A 47 -28.30 28.02 -10.99
C SER A 47 -27.22 26.99 -11.32
N ARG A 48 -26.43 26.53 -10.34
CA ARG A 48 -25.44 25.46 -10.53
C ARG A 48 -26.06 24.13 -10.96
N LYS A 49 -27.24 23.77 -10.44
CA LYS A 49 -27.95 22.54 -10.84
C LYS A 49 -28.46 22.63 -12.28
N VAL A 50 -29.03 23.78 -12.67
CA VAL A 50 -29.47 24.03 -14.05
C VAL A 50 -28.28 24.04 -15.01
N GLU A 51 -27.14 24.63 -14.60
CA GLU A 51 -25.90 24.64 -15.37
C GLU A 51 -25.30 23.25 -15.51
N ALA A 52 -25.26 22.45 -14.45
CA ALA A 52 -24.84 21.05 -14.49
C ALA A 52 -25.76 20.20 -15.39
N GLN A 53 -27.08 20.46 -15.38
CA GLN A 53 -28.03 19.83 -16.29
C GLN A 53 -27.80 20.26 -17.75
N LYS A 54 -27.51 21.55 -18.01
CA LYS A 54 -27.11 22.05 -19.34
C LYS A 54 -25.81 21.44 -19.84
N ILE A 55 -24.82 21.25 -18.97
CA ILE A 55 -23.55 20.58 -19.32
C ILE A 55 -23.78 19.10 -19.59
N THR A 56 -24.67 18.45 -18.83
CA THR A 56 -25.01 17.03 -19.02
C THR A 56 -25.79 16.81 -20.31
N SER A 57 -26.75 17.69 -20.63
CA SER A 57 -27.48 17.65 -21.90
C SER A 57 -26.58 18.04 -23.09
N ALA A 58 -25.66 18.98 -22.91
CA ALA A 58 -24.64 19.28 -23.92
C ALA A 58 -23.72 18.06 -24.15
N ARG A 59 -23.31 17.34 -23.09
CA ARG A 59 -22.52 16.10 -23.20
C ARG A 59 -23.29 14.95 -23.85
N SER A 60 -24.58 14.78 -23.57
CA SER A 60 -25.40 13.77 -24.26
C SER A 60 -25.63 14.12 -25.73
N ASN A 61 -25.84 15.41 -26.03
CA ASN A 61 -26.01 15.90 -27.40
C ASN A 61 -24.70 15.81 -28.19
N CYS A 62 -23.53 16.08 -27.58
CA CYS A 62 -22.22 15.86 -28.19
C CYS A 62 -21.94 14.37 -28.42
N SER A 63 -22.33 13.48 -27.50
CA SER A 63 -22.19 12.02 -27.69
C SER A 63 -23.10 11.49 -28.80
N SER A 64 -24.32 12.02 -28.91
CA SER A 64 -25.25 11.72 -30.00
C SER A 64 -24.72 12.24 -31.35
N ALA A 65 -24.24 13.48 -31.40
CA ALA A 65 -23.63 14.08 -32.59
C ALA A 65 -22.36 13.33 -33.01
N ARG A 66 -21.55 12.85 -32.06
CA ARG A 66 -20.36 12.04 -32.33
C ARG A 66 -20.71 10.65 -32.86
N ARG A 67 -21.80 10.05 -32.37
CA ARG A 67 -22.33 8.77 -32.89
C ARG A 67 -22.88 8.93 -34.31
N ILE A 68 -23.66 9.97 -34.57
CA ILE A 68 -24.19 10.30 -35.91
C ILE A 68 -23.04 10.61 -36.89
N ALA A 69 -21.99 11.31 -36.43
CA ALA A 69 -20.80 11.57 -37.25
C ALA A 69 -19.98 10.31 -37.54
N LEU A 70 -19.85 9.39 -36.57
CA LEU A 70 -19.16 8.10 -36.77
C LEU A 70 -19.97 7.16 -37.68
N ASP A 71 -21.29 7.10 -37.54
CA ASP A 71 -22.17 6.33 -38.43
C ASP A 71 -22.15 6.89 -39.87
N GLY A 72 -22.12 8.21 -40.01
CA GLY A 72 -21.94 8.89 -41.30
C GLY A 72 -20.56 8.66 -41.93
N TRP A 73 -19.52 8.55 -41.10
CA TRP A 73 -18.15 8.26 -41.55
C TRP A 73 -17.99 6.81 -42.03
N HIS A 74 -18.54 5.84 -41.28
CA HIS A 74 -18.52 4.43 -41.66
C HIS A 74 -19.33 4.13 -42.93
N ARG A 75 -20.44 4.87 -43.17
CA ARG A 75 -21.18 4.80 -44.44
C ARG A 75 -20.39 5.33 -45.64
N LYS A 76 -19.41 6.20 -45.43
CA LYS A 76 -18.57 6.77 -46.50
C LYS A 76 -17.38 5.87 -46.84
N GLU A 77 -16.87 5.10 -45.88
CA GLU A 77 -15.79 4.12 -46.08
C GLU A 77 -16.28 2.80 -46.71
N THR A 78 -17.57 2.52 -46.70
CA THR A 78 -18.16 1.29 -47.26
C THR A 78 -18.99 1.49 -48.53
N GLY A 79 -18.79 2.61 -49.25
CA GLY A 79 -19.59 2.97 -50.42
C GLY A 79 -18.87 2.90 -51.78
N GLN A 80 -18.93 1.75 -52.44
CA GLN A 80 -19.17 1.59 -53.89
C GLN A 80 -20.25 0.49 -53.99
N GLY A 81 -21.41 0.62 -54.64
CA GLY A 81 -22.07 1.69 -55.35
C GLY A 81 -23.45 1.15 -55.74
N SER A 82 -24.46 1.99 -55.50
CA SER A 82 -25.90 1.90 -55.81
C SER A 82 -26.35 1.11 -57.06
N SER A 83 -27.43 0.34 -56.94
CA SER A 83 -28.65 0.61 -57.74
C SER A 83 -29.93 0.14 -57.02
N SER A 84 -30.97 0.93 -57.21
CA SER A 84 -32.38 0.79 -56.80
C SER A 84 -33.04 -0.54 -57.17
N ASP A 85 -33.92 -1.10 -56.34
CA ASP A 85 -35.38 -0.86 -56.43
C ASP A 85 -36.17 -1.61 -55.34
N GLU A 86 -37.44 -1.23 -55.25
CA GLU A 86 -38.47 -1.55 -54.26
C GLU A 86 -38.71 -3.02 -53.88
N SER A 87 -39.40 -3.14 -52.73
CA SER A 87 -40.46 -4.10 -52.37
C SER A 87 -40.14 -5.24 -51.39
N SER A 88 -41.14 -5.48 -50.54
CA SER A 88 -41.14 -6.27 -49.31
C SER A 88 -41.37 -7.78 -49.55
N PRO A 89 -41.67 -8.59 -48.51
CA PRO A 89 -40.95 -9.80 -48.10
C PRO A 89 -41.49 -11.12 -48.71
N VAL A 90 -40.84 -12.27 -48.45
CA VAL A 90 -41.44 -13.63 -48.20
C VAL A 90 -40.40 -14.78 -48.32
N SER A 91 -40.44 -15.69 -47.33
CA SER A 91 -40.13 -17.14 -47.26
C SER A 91 -38.81 -17.80 -47.73
N SER A 92 -38.32 -18.71 -46.86
CA SER A 92 -37.39 -19.86 -47.06
C SER A 92 -37.95 -20.94 -48.03
N PRO A 93 -37.33 -22.15 -48.26
CA PRO A 93 -36.02 -22.75 -47.90
C PRO A 93 -35.35 -23.62 -49.05
N ASN A 94 -34.35 -24.47 -48.69
CA ASN A 94 -33.73 -25.63 -49.41
C ASN A 94 -32.71 -25.31 -50.53
N GLU A 95 -31.66 -26.08 -50.86
CA GLU A 95 -31.16 -27.47 -50.61
C GLU A 95 -29.67 -27.48 -51.08
N GLU A 96 -28.70 -28.03 -50.35
CA GLU A 96 -28.06 -29.36 -50.49
C GLU A 96 -26.89 -29.52 -51.51
N LEU A 97 -25.86 -30.28 -51.05
CA LEU A 97 -24.84 -31.06 -51.79
C LEU A 97 -23.67 -30.29 -52.47
N ALA A 98 -22.41 -30.75 -52.50
CA ALA A 98 -21.71 -31.87 -51.84
C ALA A 98 -20.17 -31.70 -52.04
N ALA A 99 -19.42 -32.26 -51.08
CA ALA A 99 -18.15 -32.98 -51.20
C ALA A 99 -16.94 -32.39 -51.98
N THR A 100 -15.80 -32.25 -51.30
CA THR A 100 -14.68 -33.23 -51.34
C THR A 100 -13.43 -32.70 -50.62
N SER A 101 -12.79 -33.57 -49.86
CA SER A 101 -11.40 -33.51 -49.32
C SER A 101 -10.72 -34.83 -49.73
N PRO A 102 -9.43 -35.14 -49.43
CA PRO A 102 -8.20 -34.37 -49.08
C PRO A 102 -7.02 -34.92 -49.96
N PRO A 103 -5.74 -35.19 -49.55
CA PRO A 103 -4.85 -34.72 -48.45
C PRO A 103 -3.40 -34.36 -48.89
N GLN A 104 -2.57 -33.77 -47.99
CA GLN A 104 -1.23 -34.26 -47.58
C GLN A 104 -0.37 -33.21 -46.81
N ASP A 105 0.07 -33.63 -45.63
CA ASP A 105 1.09 -33.12 -44.68
C ASP A 105 2.55 -33.27 -45.21
N PRO A 106 3.67 -32.97 -44.46
CA PRO A 106 3.97 -31.97 -43.42
C PRO A 106 5.40 -31.32 -43.53
N THR A 107 5.69 -30.29 -42.68
CA THR A 107 6.97 -29.83 -42.01
C THR A 107 8.37 -29.96 -42.68
N PRO A 108 9.36 -29.03 -42.47
CA PRO A 108 9.99 -28.85 -41.15
C PRO A 108 10.62 -27.49 -40.76
N ILE A 109 10.96 -27.47 -39.46
CA ILE A 109 11.71 -26.52 -38.65
C ILE A 109 13.15 -26.33 -39.15
N ARG A 110 13.70 -25.10 -39.09
CA ARG A 110 15.15 -24.89 -38.86
C ARG A 110 15.44 -23.56 -38.17
N GLN A 111 16.20 -23.66 -37.09
CA GLN A 111 16.90 -22.58 -36.39
C GLN A 111 18.08 -22.05 -37.23
N VAL A 112 18.63 -20.93 -36.74
CA VAL A 112 20.05 -20.53 -36.56
C VAL A 112 20.46 -19.20 -37.23
N PHE A 113 21.15 -18.39 -36.40
CA PHE A 113 22.14 -17.33 -36.64
C PHE A 113 21.72 -15.85 -36.66
N SER A 114 22.20 -15.14 -35.63
CA SER A 114 22.56 -13.72 -35.65
C SER A 114 23.67 -13.44 -36.66
N PRO A 115 23.85 -12.16 -37.03
CA PRO A 115 25.19 -11.62 -37.12
C PRO A 115 25.40 -10.30 -36.37
N LEU A 116 26.62 -10.20 -35.83
CA LEU A 116 27.38 -9.00 -35.48
C LEU A 116 27.29 -7.92 -36.57
N ILE A 117 27.24 -6.65 -36.16
CA ILE A 117 27.84 -5.53 -36.92
C ILE A 117 28.56 -4.62 -35.92
N ASP A 118 29.87 -4.48 -36.14
CA ASP A 118 30.78 -3.51 -35.52
C ASP A 118 30.79 -2.18 -36.30
N THR A 119 30.75 -1.08 -35.54
CA THR A 119 31.42 0.25 -35.64
C THR A 119 31.67 0.96 -37.01
N PRO A 120 31.63 2.32 -37.05
CA PRO A 120 32.82 3.09 -36.67
C PRO A 120 32.59 4.40 -35.89
N ALA A 121 33.69 4.81 -35.25
CA ALA A 121 33.91 6.03 -34.49
C ALA A 121 33.88 7.30 -35.38
N ALA A 122 33.51 8.43 -34.77
CA ALA A 122 33.79 9.76 -35.27
C ALA A 122 34.39 10.62 -34.13
N GLU A 123 35.60 11.11 -34.38
CA GLU A 123 36.41 11.94 -33.49
C GLU A 123 36.27 13.45 -33.83
N LEU A 124 36.26 14.25 -32.75
CA LEU A 124 36.78 15.64 -32.57
C LEU A 124 35.92 16.83 -33.08
N PRO A 125 36.03 18.06 -32.49
CA PRO A 125 37.20 18.64 -31.78
C PRO A 125 36.92 19.35 -30.42
N PRO A 126 37.98 19.84 -29.71
CA PRO A 126 37.87 20.47 -28.40
C PRO A 126 37.77 21.99 -28.49
N ILE A 127 36.95 22.62 -27.63
CA ILE A 127 37.05 24.06 -27.36
C ILE A 127 36.92 24.29 -25.85
N ALA A 128 37.99 24.80 -25.27
CA ALA A 128 38.06 25.35 -23.93
C ALA A 128 37.36 26.72 -23.88
N GLN A 129 36.53 26.97 -22.86
CA GLN A 129 36.34 28.32 -22.33
C GLN A 129 36.22 28.28 -20.79
N THR A 130 36.97 29.21 -20.22
CA THR A 130 37.30 29.51 -18.83
C THR A 130 36.16 30.19 -18.06
N LEU A 131 35.91 29.73 -16.81
CA LEU A 131 35.60 30.43 -15.53
C LEU A 131 34.77 31.75 -15.49
N PRO A 132 34.04 32.08 -14.39
CA PRO A 132 34.37 31.74 -13.00
C PRO A 132 33.25 31.26 -12.08
N ARG A 133 33.66 30.41 -11.12
CA ARG A 133 32.96 30.06 -9.88
C ARG A 133 32.89 31.28 -8.95
N LYS A 134 31.74 31.53 -8.33
CA LYS A 134 31.62 32.30 -7.09
C LYS A 134 30.87 31.46 -6.04
N PRO A 135 31.46 31.19 -4.86
CA PRO A 135 30.80 30.52 -3.75
C PRO A 135 30.00 31.52 -2.92
N LEU A 136 28.73 31.22 -2.61
CA LEU A 136 27.99 31.96 -1.59
C LEU A 136 28.15 31.24 -0.25
N SER A 137 29.02 31.80 0.60
CA SER A 137 29.13 31.47 2.01
C SER A 137 27.95 32.07 2.76
N VAL A 138 27.16 31.25 3.46
CA VAL A 138 26.22 31.73 4.48
C VAL A 138 26.98 31.76 5.81
N ARG A 139 27.31 32.97 6.27
CA ARG A 139 27.88 33.21 7.59
C ARG A 139 26.80 33.12 8.66
N VAL A 140 27.11 32.32 9.67
CA VAL A 140 26.53 32.30 11.01
C VAL A 140 26.77 33.66 11.69
N LEU A 141 25.75 34.22 12.32
CA LEU A 141 25.91 35.11 13.47
C LEU A 141 24.86 34.76 14.54
N ALA A 142 25.39 34.50 15.73
CA ALA A 142 24.68 34.31 16.98
C ALA A 142 24.88 35.56 17.86
N GLY A 143 23.91 35.83 18.74
CA GLY A 143 23.97 36.78 19.87
C GLY A 143 23.37 38.16 19.54
N GLY A 144 22.55 38.83 20.37
CA GLY A 144 22.03 38.58 21.72
C GLY A 144 21.37 39.87 22.27
N SER A 145 20.43 39.72 23.22
CA SER A 145 19.88 40.67 24.22
C SER A 145 19.09 41.94 23.83
N ASP A 146 17.86 41.98 24.37
CA ASP A 146 16.86 43.06 24.70
C ASP A 146 17.41 44.39 25.29
N PRO A 147 16.61 45.49 25.54
CA PRO A 147 15.13 45.61 25.68
C PRO A 147 14.43 46.86 25.05
N GLU A 148 13.08 46.85 25.13
CA GLU A 148 12.10 47.96 25.24
C GLU A 148 12.30 49.30 24.49
N LEU A 149 11.33 49.66 23.64
CA LEU A 149 10.78 51.03 23.50
C LEU A 149 9.39 50.99 22.83
N ASP A 150 8.45 51.68 23.46
CA ASP A 150 7.05 51.86 23.09
C ASP A 150 6.83 52.84 21.89
N ASP A 151 5.66 52.65 21.27
CA ASP A 151 4.67 53.66 20.86
C ASP A 151 4.51 54.12 19.39
N GLU A 152 3.21 54.24 19.06
CA GLU A 152 2.49 54.96 18.01
C GLU A 152 2.48 54.46 16.54
N GLY A 153 1.39 53.74 16.22
CA GLY A 153 0.28 54.34 15.49
C GLY A 153 0.40 54.52 13.97
N HIS A 154 -0.11 53.55 13.20
CA HIS A 154 -0.84 53.87 11.97
C HIS A 154 -2.00 52.90 11.73
N HIS A 155 -3.20 53.43 11.94
CA HIS A 155 -4.48 52.91 11.48
C HIS A 155 -4.47 52.73 9.95
N PHE A 156 -4.72 51.50 9.49
CA PHE A 156 -5.47 51.27 8.26
C PHE A 156 -6.64 50.35 8.62
N GLU A 157 -7.84 50.91 8.53
CA GLU A 157 -9.10 50.19 8.58
C GLU A 157 -9.17 49.25 7.37
N ASP A 158 -9.47 47.98 7.59
CA ASP A 158 -10.08 47.14 6.55
C ASP A 158 -11.22 46.32 7.16
N GLU A 159 -12.29 46.24 6.38
CA GLU A 159 -13.66 45.98 6.77
C GLU A 159 -13.91 44.57 7.33
N GLY A 160 -14.70 44.50 8.42
CA GLY A 160 -15.85 43.59 8.43
C GLY A 160 -15.67 42.17 8.98
N ALA A 161 -15.11 41.99 10.18
CA ALA A 161 -15.33 40.79 10.98
C ALA A 161 -16.41 41.06 12.05
N LEU A 162 -17.69 40.94 11.68
CA LEU A 162 -18.79 40.86 12.64
C LEU A 162 -18.72 39.53 13.39
N GLU A 163 -18.20 39.57 14.62
CA GLU A 163 -18.38 38.53 15.62
C GLU A 163 -19.88 38.36 15.91
N LEU A 164 -20.45 37.24 15.48
CA LEU A 164 -21.79 36.81 15.88
C LEU A 164 -21.66 35.62 16.83
N SER A 165 -21.45 35.91 18.11
CA SER A 165 -21.76 35.00 19.20
C SER A 165 -23.28 34.86 19.33
N SER A 166 -23.89 33.95 18.56
CA SER A 166 -25.25 33.50 18.82
C SER A 166 -25.23 32.28 19.75
N PRO A 167 -26.11 32.20 20.77
CA PRO A 167 -26.27 31.00 21.56
C PRO A 167 -26.79 29.89 20.64
N VAL A 168 -25.97 28.86 20.42
CA VAL A 168 -26.37 27.68 19.67
C VAL A 168 -27.47 26.97 20.47
N TYR A 169 -28.71 27.11 20.03
CA TYR A 169 -29.78 26.23 20.46
C TYR A 169 -29.43 24.82 19.99
N ARG A 170 -28.91 24.00 20.90
CA ARG A 170 -28.75 22.56 20.69
C ARG A 170 -30.15 21.98 20.58
N ALA A 171 -30.58 21.69 19.35
CA ALA A 171 -31.67 20.76 19.15
C ALA A 171 -31.23 19.43 19.76
N ASN A 172 -31.95 18.98 20.79
CA ASN A 172 -31.76 17.70 21.45
C ASN A 172 -32.17 16.57 20.50
N PHE A 173 -31.35 16.33 19.47
CA PHE A 173 -31.45 15.11 18.68
C PHE A 173 -30.85 13.98 19.51
N THR A 174 -31.70 13.07 19.95
CA THR A 174 -31.29 11.82 20.58
C THR A 174 -30.71 10.90 19.52
N SER A 175 -29.96 9.86 19.92
CA SER A 175 -29.49 8.81 19.01
C SER A 175 -30.64 8.10 18.26
N TYR A 176 -31.90 8.32 18.62
CA TYR A 176 -33.08 7.79 17.92
C TYR A 176 -33.63 8.72 16.84
N ASP A 177 -33.17 9.96 16.76
CA ASP A 177 -33.59 10.94 15.76
C ASP A 177 -32.86 10.71 14.44
N CYS A 178 -33.39 9.70 13.73
CA CYS A 178 -33.15 9.28 12.36
C CYS A 178 -32.17 10.14 11.55
N ILE A 179 -30.98 9.58 11.29
CA ILE A 179 -29.95 10.11 10.36
C ILE A 179 -30.47 10.12 8.90
N ASP A 180 -31.58 9.42 8.62
CA ASP A 180 -32.40 9.56 7.41
C ASP A 180 -33.89 9.68 7.79
N PRO A 181 -34.36 10.88 8.19
CA PRO A 181 -35.73 11.06 8.69
C PRO A 181 -36.78 10.91 7.59
N PHE A 182 -36.36 10.92 6.32
CA PHE A 182 -37.24 10.88 5.15
C PHE A 182 -37.23 9.55 4.41
N ARG A 183 -36.47 8.55 4.90
CA ARG A 183 -36.27 7.26 4.22
C ARG A 183 -35.87 7.44 2.75
N THR A 184 -35.00 8.41 2.50
CA THR A 184 -34.51 8.74 1.16
C THR A 184 -33.43 7.78 0.67
N THR A 185 -32.79 7.06 1.60
CA THR A 185 -31.81 6.03 1.31
C THR A 185 -32.47 4.65 1.26
N PRO A 186 -32.01 3.75 0.37
CA PRO A 186 -32.56 2.38 0.27
C PRO A 186 -32.34 1.55 1.54
N VAL A 187 -31.32 1.89 2.34
CA VAL A 187 -31.05 1.26 3.64
C VAL A 187 -31.19 2.29 4.74
N ARG A 188 -32.06 2.03 5.71
CA ARG A 188 -32.24 2.91 6.88
C ARG A 188 -30.92 3.03 7.65
N ILE A 189 -30.31 4.21 7.63
CA ILE A 189 -29.09 4.49 8.38
C ILE A 189 -29.41 4.55 9.87
N THR A 190 -29.10 3.47 10.58
CA THR A 190 -29.20 3.39 12.04
C THR A 190 -27.99 4.06 12.71
N PRO A 191 -28.07 4.39 14.01
CA PRO A 191 -26.91 4.90 14.75
C PRO A 191 -25.70 3.96 14.70
N ARG A 192 -25.95 2.65 14.64
CA ARG A 192 -24.89 1.63 14.51
C ARG A 192 -24.18 1.73 13.18
N ILE A 193 -24.95 1.80 12.08
CA ILE A 193 -24.39 2.01 10.74
C ILE A 193 -23.58 3.31 10.72
N HIS A 194 -24.10 4.37 11.33
CA HIS A 194 -23.40 5.64 11.41
C HIS A 194 -22.05 5.56 12.12
N VAL A 195 -21.96 4.84 13.25
CA VAL A 195 -20.67 4.61 13.94
C VAL A 195 -19.67 3.92 13.02
N ILE A 196 -20.10 2.88 12.29
CA ILE A 196 -19.23 2.17 11.34
C ILE A 196 -18.75 3.10 10.22
N LEU A 197 -19.65 3.94 9.67
CA LEU A 197 -19.30 4.89 8.62
C LEU A 197 -18.36 6.01 9.12
N GLN A 198 -18.59 6.55 10.31
CA GLN A 198 -17.68 7.52 10.94
C GLN A 198 -16.30 6.90 11.15
N TYR A 199 -16.26 5.67 11.65
CA TYR A 199 -15.01 4.93 11.85
C TYR A 199 -14.25 4.68 10.54
N THR A 200 -14.98 4.38 9.48
CA THR A 200 -14.44 4.25 8.12
C THR A 200 -13.77 5.54 7.67
N LEU A 201 -14.43 6.68 7.83
CA LEU A 201 -13.89 7.99 7.47
C LEU A 201 -12.63 8.31 8.27
N GLN A 202 -12.59 7.96 9.56
CA GLN A 202 -11.41 8.18 10.41
C GLN A 202 -10.20 7.37 9.91
N ILE A 203 -10.35 6.07 9.68
CA ILE A 203 -9.22 5.21 9.27
C ILE A 203 -8.66 5.60 7.90
N TYR A 204 -9.53 5.85 6.94
CA TYR A 204 -9.10 6.03 5.54
C TYR A 204 -8.81 7.50 5.17
N SER A 205 -9.05 8.45 6.08
CA SER A 205 -8.84 9.89 5.83
C SER A 205 -7.38 10.26 5.53
N TYR A 206 -6.42 9.61 6.18
CA TYR A 206 -5.00 9.92 6.02
C TYR A 206 -4.27 8.96 5.10
N ALA A 207 -4.97 7.93 4.63
CA ALA A 207 -4.38 6.87 3.87
C ALA A 207 -5.42 5.98 3.22
N GLY A 208 -5.25 5.76 1.93
CA GLY A 208 -5.84 4.63 1.23
C GLY A 208 -5.30 3.28 1.73
N ASN A 209 -4.96 2.38 0.81
CA ASN A 209 -4.27 1.13 1.17
C ASN A 209 -2.84 1.32 1.70
N ASN A 210 -2.34 2.57 1.73
CA ASN A 210 -1.02 2.94 2.23
C ASN A 210 -1.16 3.77 3.52
N TYR A 211 -1.61 3.14 4.61
CA TYR A 211 -1.67 3.70 5.97
C TYR A 211 -0.39 4.43 6.39
N LYS A 212 0.75 3.99 5.84
CA LYS A 212 2.08 4.58 5.95
C LYS A 212 2.18 6.05 5.56
N LEU A 213 1.37 6.52 4.61
CA LEU A 213 1.40 7.91 4.14
C LEU A 213 1.04 8.90 5.25
N ALA A 214 0.30 8.44 6.27
CA ALA A 214 -0.04 9.22 7.44
C ALA A 214 1.20 9.61 8.28
N PHE A 215 2.29 8.84 8.20
CA PHE A 215 3.51 9.01 8.99
C PHE A 215 4.65 9.69 8.22
N LEU A 216 4.37 10.20 7.03
CA LEU A 216 5.37 10.96 6.27
C LEU A 216 5.62 12.34 6.88
N PRO A 217 6.82 12.91 6.67
CA PRO A 217 7.11 14.29 7.06
C PRO A 217 6.03 15.26 6.56
N LYS A 218 5.71 16.29 7.36
CA LYS A 218 4.60 17.22 7.08
C LYS A 218 4.63 17.81 5.67
N HIS A 219 5.82 18.17 5.16
CA HIS A 219 6.01 18.75 3.83
C HIS A 219 5.66 17.77 2.70
N VAL A 220 5.99 16.48 2.85
CA VAL A 220 5.61 15.43 1.90
C VAL A 220 4.11 15.16 2.00
N ARG A 221 3.61 14.98 3.24
CA ARG A 221 2.22 14.62 3.53
C ARG A 221 1.21 15.65 3.02
N SER A 222 1.51 16.95 3.09
CA SER A 222 0.62 18.02 2.61
C SER A 222 0.40 18.02 1.11
N THR A 223 1.25 17.35 0.34
CA THR A 223 1.23 17.35 -1.13
C THR A 223 0.74 16.03 -1.73
N ILE A 224 0.51 15.01 -0.90
CA ILE A 224 0.02 13.70 -1.35
C ILE A 224 -1.48 13.72 -1.63
N SER A 225 -1.89 13.13 -2.76
CA SER A 225 -3.31 12.93 -3.07
C SER A 225 -3.95 11.99 -2.05
N GLN A 226 -4.96 12.47 -1.33
CA GLN A 226 -5.71 11.66 -0.37
C GLN A 226 -6.72 10.76 -1.07
N PHE A 227 -6.97 9.58 -0.49
CA PHE A 227 -8.02 8.70 -0.99
C PHE A 227 -9.39 9.37 -0.80
N PRO A 228 -10.25 9.46 -1.82
CA PRO A 228 -11.58 10.05 -1.70
C PRO A 228 -12.58 9.15 -0.94
N ILE A 229 -12.22 8.68 0.26
CA ILE A 229 -13.10 7.84 1.10
C ILE A 229 -14.44 8.53 1.37
N GLY A 230 -14.43 9.85 1.57
CA GLY A 230 -15.65 10.64 1.76
C GLY A 230 -16.65 10.43 0.61
N ALA A 231 -16.16 10.42 -0.64
CA ALA A 231 -17.00 10.17 -1.81
C ALA A 231 -17.49 8.71 -1.86
N VAL A 232 -16.65 7.74 -1.49
CA VAL A 232 -17.03 6.32 -1.45
C VAL A 232 -18.13 6.08 -0.40
N VAL A 233 -17.95 6.61 0.81
CA VAL A 233 -18.93 6.52 1.90
C VAL A 233 -20.23 7.24 1.52
N GLN A 234 -20.14 8.45 0.99
CA GLN A 234 -21.31 9.21 0.56
C GLN A 234 -22.07 8.50 -0.57
N ARG A 235 -21.39 7.87 -1.52
CA ARG A 235 -22.05 7.07 -2.56
C ARG A 235 -22.63 5.78 -2.02
N SER A 236 -22.00 5.19 -1.00
CA SER A 236 -22.40 3.88 -0.50
C SER A 236 -23.81 3.86 0.08
N VAL A 237 -24.28 4.94 0.70
CA VAL A 237 -25.63 5.01 1.29
C VAL A 237 -26.75 4.99 0.25
N TYR A 238 -26.47 5.20 -1.03
CA TYR A 238 -27.47 5.23 -2.10
C TYR A 238 -27.69 3.89 -2.81
N LYS A 239 -26.89 2.86 -2.53
CA LYS A 239 -27.14 1.50 -3.04
C LYS A 239 -26.81 0.46 -1.97
N GLU A 240 -27.65 -0.57 -1.86
CA GLU A 240 -27.56 -1.59 -0.82
C GLU A 240 -26.23 -2.36 -0.88
N HIS A 241 -25.80 -2.77 -2.08
CA HIS A 241 -24.57 -3.55 -2.26
C HIS A 241 -23.31 -2.74 -1.88
N HIS A 242 -23.29 -1.43 -2.13
CA HIS A 242 -22.18 -0.57 -1.71
C HIS A 242 -22.10 -0.48 -0.19
N LEU A 243 -23.23 -0.16 0.49
CA LEU A 243 -23.25 0.02 1.93
C LEU A 243 -22.91 -1.27 2.67
N TYR A 244 -23.59 -2.37 2.34
CA TYR A 244 -23.39 -3.63 3.07
C TYR A 244 -22.00 -4.23 2.84
N SER A 245 -21.41 -4.09 1.65
CA SER A 245 -20.04 -4.56 1.40
C SER A 245 -19.03 -3.75 2.20
N LEU A 246 -19.16 -2.42 2.22
CA LEU A 246 -18.33 -1.54 3.05
C LEU A 246 -18.46 -1.89 4.55
N MET A 247 -19.69 -2.06 5.04
CA MET A 247 -19.94 -2.47 6.42
C MET A 247 -19.31 -3.83 6.74
N ALA A 248 -19.45 -4.82 5.86
CA ALA A 248 -18.86 -6.15 6.06
C ALA A 248 -17.33 -6.06 6.22
N ALA A 249 -16.65 -5.34 5.33
CA ALA A 249 -15.20 -5.14 5.43
C ALA A 249 -14.81 -4.43 6.73
N MET A 250 -15.56 -3.40 7.10
CA MET A 250 -15.21 -2.59 8.26
C MET A 250 -15.48 -3.27 9.59
N LEU A 251 -16.58 -4.00 9.72
CA LEU A 251 -16.83 -4.85 10.88
C LEU A 251 -15.73 -5.89 11.06
N ALA A 252 -15.29 -6.53 9.97
CA ALA A 252 -14.18 -7.49 10.04
C ALA A 252 -12.88 -6.83 10.49
N ARG A 253 -12.54 -5.64 9.98
CA ARG A 253 -11.35 -4.91 10.42
C ARG A 253 -11.45 -4.43 11.87
N MET A 254 -12.59 -3.87 12.27
CA MET A 254 -12.83 -3.47 13.67
C MET A 254 -12.57 -4.63 14.62
N LYS A 255 -13.13 -5.81 14.31
CA LYS A 255 -12.97 -7.02 15.13
C LYS A 255 -11.55 -7.60 15.11
N HIS A 256 -10.98 -7.84 13.93
CA HIS A 256 -9.77 -8.66 13.78
C HIS A 256 -8.47 -7.87 13.64
N VAL A 257 -8.54 -6.57 13.38
CA VAL A 257 -7.37 -5.70 13.17
C VAL A 257 -7.25 -4.65 14.27
N PHE A 258 -8.38 -4.12 14.75
CA PHE A 258 -8.39 -3.03 15.74
C PHE A 258 -8.91 -3.46 17.13
N ASP A 259 -9.20 -4.75 17.33
CA ASP A 259 -9.70 -5.33 18.58
C ASP A 259 -10.86 -4.55 19.23
N MET A 260 -11.73 -4.01 18.39
CA MET A 260 -12.93 -3.31 18.83
C MET A 260 -14.13 -4.23 18.69
N SER A 261 -14.92 -4.33 19.76
CA SER A 261 -16.14 -5.12 19.75
C SER A 261 -17.13 -4.57 18.72
N PRO A 262 -17.43 -5.30 17.63
CA PRO A 262 -18.43 -4.85 16.67
C PRO A 262 -19.78 -4.79 17.37
N THR A 263 -20.47 -3.67 17.25
CA THR A 263 -21.81 -3.46 17.79
C THR A 263 -22.81 -4.46 17.18
N ALA A 264 -23.05 -5.57 17.89
CA ALA A 264 -24.18 -6.51 17.88
C ALA A 264 -24.65 -7.17 16.55
N ASP A 265 -24.43 -6.60 15.37
CA ASP A 265 -24.88 -7.20 14.13
C ASP A 265 -23.89 -8.30 13.71
N ASP A 266 -24.40 -9.50 13.49
CA ASP A 266 -23.60 -10.66 13.10
C ASP A 266 -22.87 -10.35 11.76
N PRO A 267 -21.53 -10.32 11.74
CA PRO A 267 -20.76 -10.09 10.53
C PRO A 267 -21.10 -11.07 9.39
N GLU A 268 -21.55 -12.28 9.73
CA GLU A 268 -22.03 -13.25 8.75
C GLU A 268 -23.33 -12.79 8.08
N VAL A 269 -24.29 -12.26 8.85
CA VAL A 269 -25.55 -11.72 8.33
C VAL A 269 -25.29 -10.51 7.42
N VAL A 270 -24.39 -9.62 7.81
CA VAL A 270 -24.01 -8.46 6.99
C VAL A 270 -23.33 -8.91 5.68
N ARG A 271 -22.39 -9.86 5.75
CA ARG A 271 -21.72 -10.45 4.58
C ARG A 271 -22.70 -11.16 3.64
N ALA A 272 -23.64 -11.94 4.19
CA ALA A 272 -24.65 -12.65 3.41
C ALA A 272 -25.57 -11.66 2.67
N THR A 273 -25.97 -10.59 3.35
CA THR A 273 -26.79 -9.52 2.80
C THR A 273 -26.05 -8.75 1.70
N ALA A 274 -24.78 -8.39 1.94
CA ALA A 274 -23.90 -7.79 0.94
C ALA A 274 -23.77 -8.67 -0.31
N SER A 275 -23.52 -9.98 -0.12
CA SER A 275 -23.39 -10.95 -1.20
C SER A 275 -24.67 -11.08 -2.01
N HIS A 276 -25.84 -11.06 -1.37
CA HIS A 276 -27.15 -11.11 -2.03
C HIS A 276 -27.38 -9.92 -2.96
N TYR A 277 -27.21 -8.70 -2.45
CA TYR A 277 -27.39 -7.49 -3.25
C TYR A 277 -26.34 -7.34 -4.34
N LEU A 278 -25.09 -7.74 -4.08
CA LEU A 278 -24.03 -7.70 -5.07
C LEU A 278 -24.30 -8.68 -6.22
N ARG A 279 -24.78 -9.90 -5.94
CA ARG A 279 -25.20 -10.84 -6.99
C ARG A 279 -26.33 -10.28 -7.84
N LYS A 280 -27.34 -9.64 -7.23
CA LYS A 280 -28.42 -8.97 -7.97
C LYS A 280 -27.88 -7.88 -8.89
N GLU A 281 -26.93 -7.06 -8.41
CA GLU A 281 -26.28 -6.03 -9.21
C GLU A 281 -25.49 -6.64 -10.37
N LEU A 282 -24.69 -7.68 -10.14
CA LEU A 282 -23.90 -8.33 -11.19
C LEU A 282 -24.81 -8.96 -12.27
N VAL A 283 -25.95 -9.52 -11.90
CA VAL A 283 -26.97 -10.01 -12.85
C VAL A 283 -27.62 -8.86 -13.62
N ARG A 284 -27.84 -7.71 -12.98
CA ARG A 284 -28.31 -6.51 -13.69
C ARG A 284 -27.27 -6.05 -14.70
N CYS A 285 -26.01 -5.92 -14.28
CA CYS A 285 -24.89 -5.51 -15.10
C CYS A 285 -24.67 -6.43 -16.30
N SER A 286 -24.80 -7.75 -16.14
CA SER A 286 -24.66 -8.69 -17.26
C SER A 286 -25.76 -8.51 -18.33
N ARG A 287 -26.95 -8.03 -17.93
CA ARG A 287 -28.05 -7.73 -18.86
C ARG A 287 -27.93 -6.33 -19.49
N SER A 288 -27.46 -5.34 -18.74
CA SER A 288 -27.38 -3.95 -19.20
C SER A 288 -26.06 -3.61 -19.90
N GLY A 289 -24.98 -4.36 -19.68
CA GLY A 289 -23.62 -4.01 -20.10
C GLY A 289 -22.95 -2.96 -19.21
N ASP A 290 -23.74 -2.14 -18.50
CA ASP A 290 -23.22 -1.09 -17.61
C ASP A 290 -22.79 -1.61 -16.23
N VAL A 291 -21.54 -1.39 -15.87
CA VAL A 291 -20.96 -1.70 -14.54
C VAL A 291 -20.55 -0.42 -13.83
N ASP A 292 -21.04 -0.21 -12.61
CA ASP A 292 -20.52 0.85 -11.74
C ASP A 292 -19.12 0.45 -11.25
N LYS A 293 -18.12 1.30 -11.48
CA LYS A 293 -16.73 1.01 -11.06
C LYS A 293 -16.62 0.77 -9.55
N GLN A 294 -17.49 1.37 -8.74
CA GLN A 294 -17.52 1.12 -7.29
C GLN A 294 -17.92 -0.33 -6.95
N THR A 295 -18.64 -1.04 -7.83
CA THR A 295 -18.94 -2.46 -7.66
C THR A 295 -17.69 -3.32 -7.59
N ILE A 296 -16.59 -2.93 -8.26
CA ILE A 296 -15.29 -3.62 -8.13
C ILE A 296 -14.78 -3.50 -6.70
N LEU A 297 -14.91 -2.30 -6.11
CA LEU A 297 -14.52 -2.06 -4.73
C LEU A 297 -15.36 -2.84 -3.73
N ASP A 298 -16.65 -3.02 -3.98
CA ASP A 298 -17.53 -3.82 -3.12
C ASP A 298 -17.12 -5.29 -3.10
N ILE A 299 -16.76 -5.86 -4.25
CA ILE A 299 -16.21 -7.21 -4.34
C ILE A 299 -14.93 -7.30 -3.49
N LEU A 300 -14.05 -6.31 -3.58
CA LEU A 300 -12.81 -6.26 -2.78
C LEU A 300 -13.08 -6.11 -1.28
N PHE A 301 -14.12 -5.37 -0.88
CA PHE A 301 -14.54 -5.29 0.51
C PHE A 301 -15.06 -6.64 1.04
N LEU A 302 -15.83 -7.38 0.24
CA LEU A 302 -16.21 -8.75 0.58
C LEU A 302 -14.98 -9.67 0.70
N CYS A 303 -14.01 -9.55 -0.19
CA CYS A 303 -12.75 -10.31 -0.10
C CYS A 303 -12.03 -10.05 1.23
N VAL A 304 -11.92 -8.79 1.66
CA VAL A 304 -11.30 -8.42 2.95
C VAL A 304 -12.03 -9.06 4.11
N ASN A 305 -13.37 -9.02 4.11
CA ASN A 305 -14.16 -9.67 5.15
C ASN A 305 -13.93 -11.19 5.15
N GLN A 306 -14.16 -11.86 4.03
CA GLN A 306 -14.01 -13.32 3.90
C GLN A 306 -12.63 -13.83 4.28
N MET A 307 -11.58 -13.07 3.98
CA MET A 307 -10.22 -13.43 4.34
C MET A 307 -10.00 -13.49 5.86
N GLN A 308 -10.58 -12.55 6.61
CA GLN A 308 -10.52 -12.54 8.08
C GLN A 308 -11.25 -13.73 8.71
N TYR A 309 -12.23 -14.31 7.99
CA TYR A 309 -12.96 -15.52 8.39
C TYR A 309 -12.40 -16.81 7.76
N GLY A 310 -11.24 -16.76 7.09
CA GLY A 310 -10.59 -17.94 6.51
C GLY A 310 -11.26 -18.52 5.26
N LEU A 311 -12.18 -17.79 4.62
CA LEU A 311 -12.94 -18.24 3.44
C LEU A 311 -12.15 -18.01 2.13
N TYR A 312 -10.91 -18.53 2.06
CA TYR A 312 -9.94 -18.18 1.02
C TYR A 312 -10.33 -18.58 -0.41
N GLU A 313 -11.08 -19.66 -0.59
CA GLU A 313 -11.51 -20.10 -1.92
C GLU A 313 -12.60 -19.18 -2.49
N ASP A 314 -13.44 -18.60 -1.64
CA ASP A 314 -14.41 -17.59 -2.09
C ASP A 314 -13.70 -16.29 -2.47
N VAL A 315 -12.71 -15.86 -1.67
CA VAL A 315 -11.85 -14.71 -2.02
C VAL A 315 -11.21 -14.91 -3.39
N ARG A 316 -10.69 -16.11 -3.67
CA ARG A 316 -10.08 -16.44 -4.97
C ARG A 316 -11.08 -16.30 -6.13
N LYS A 317 -12.31 -16.81 -5.98
CA LYS A 317 -13.38 -16.65 -6.98
C LYS A 317 -13.72 -15.17 -7.21
N HIS A 318 -13.84 -14.40 -6.13
CA HIS A 318 -14.11 -12.96 -6.21
C HIS A 318 -12.99 -12.20 -6.93
N LEU A 319 -11.72 -12.53 -6.65
CA LEU A 319 -10.57 -11.92 -7.35
C LEU A 319 -10.52 -12.30 -8.84
N GLN A 320 -10.97 -13.50 -9.23
CA GLN A 320 -11.11 -13.85 -10.65
C GLN A 320 -12.15 -12.97 -11.35
N ILE A 321 -13.26 -12.64 -10.65
CA ILE A 321 -14.26 -11.69 -11.16
C ILE A 321 -13.65 -10.30 -11.27
N VAL A 322 -12.96 -9.82 -10.23
CA VAL A 322 -12.26 -8.53 -10.26
C VAL A 322 -11.29 -8.46 -11.44
N GLY A 323 -10.49 -9.50 -11.68
CA GLY A 323 -9.55 -9.56 -12.80
C GLY A 323 -10.23 -9.36 -14.16
N LYS A 324 -11.46 -9.85 -14.34
CA LYS A 324 -12.25 -9.62 -15.55
C LYS A 324 -12.79 -8.18 -15.65
N LEU A 325 -12.92 -7.45 -14.54
CA LEU A 325 -13.47 -6.09 -14.50
C LEU A 325 -12.40 -5.00 -14.48
N LEU A 326 -11.13 -5.31 -14.21
CA LEU A 326 -10.05 -4.33 -14.09
C LEU A 326 -9.84 -3.48 -15.36
N HIS A 327 -10.17 -4.02 -16.55
CA HIS A 327 -10.05 -3.28 -17.81
C HIS A 327 -11.01 -2.08 -17.93
N LEU A 328 -12.03 -2.00 -17.07
CA LEU A 328 -12.98 -0.88 -17.02
C LEU A 328 -12.41 0.35 -16.28
N LEU A 329 -11.29 0.18 -15.58
CA LEU A 329 -10.65 1.23 -14.80
C LEU A 329 -9.77 2.10 -15.70
N ASP A 330 -9.87 3.40 -15.52
CA ASP A 330 -9.04 4.40 -16.20
C ASP A 330 -7.92 4.85 -15.24
N PRO A 331 -6.64 4.52 -15.51
CA PRO A 331 -5.52 4.87 -14.63
C PRO A 331 -5.34 6.38 -14.42
N SER A 332 -5.88 7.22 -15.31
CA SER A 332 -5.84 8.68 -15.17
C SER A 332 -6.81 9.20 -14.10
N GLN A 333 -7.82 8.42 -13.74
CA GLN A 333 -8.80 8.76 -12.71
C GLN A 333 -8.31 8.31 -11.34
N LEU A 334 -8.33 9.23 -10.37
CA LEU A 334 -7.79 8.99 -9.02
C LEU A 334 -8.48 7.82 -8.30
N LEU A 335 -9.82 7.73 -8.39
CA LEU A 335 -10.59 6.64 -7.77
C LEU A 335 -10.25 5.29 -8.38
N ASP A 336 -10.12 5.22 -9.71
CA ASP A 336 -9.84 4.00 -10.46
C ASP A 336 -8.42 3.48 -10.19
N ARG A 337 -7.43 4.39 -10.17
CA ARG A 337 -6.05 4.11 -9.73
C ARG A 337 -6.06 3.48 -8.34
N TRP A 338 -6.88 4.00 -7.44
CA TRP A 338 -7.00 3.47 -6.09
C TRP A 338 -7.68 2.09 -6.03
N ILE A 339 -8.76 1.87 -6.79
CA ILE A 339 -9.43 0.56 -6.87
C ILE A 339 -8.45 -0.51 -7.36
N SER A 340 -7.65 -0.19 -8.39
CA SER A 340 -6.60 -1.08 -8.91
C SER A 340 -5.57 -1.42 -7.83
N GLU A 341 -5.12 -0.43 -7.06
CA GLU A 341 -4.21 -0.66 -5.93
C GLU A 341 -4.83 -1.48 -4.80
N THR A 342 -6.13 -1.30 -4.52
CA THR A 342 -6.87 -2.13 -3.55
C THR A 342 -6.90 -3.58 -4.02
N ALA A 343 -7.14 -3.81 -5.31
CA ALA A 343 -7.16 -5.15 -5.89
C ALA A 343 -5.81 -5.86 -5.71
N ALA A 344 -4.71 -5.18 -6.05
CA ALA A 344 -3.36 -5.68 -5.84
C ALA A 344 -3.07 -5.99 -4.36
N HIS A 345 -3.50 -5.11 -3.45
CA HIS A 345 -3.30 -5.30 -2.02
C HIS A 345 -4.06 -6.51 -1.48
N VAL A 346 -5.34 -6.64 -1.79
CA VAL A 346 -6.17 -7.79 -1.37
C VAL A 346 -5.65 -9.10 -1.93
N ASP A 347 -5.20 -9.13 -3.18
CA ASP A 347 -4.64 -10.33 -3.78
C ASP A 347 -3.29 -10.74 -3.15
N ASN A 348 -2.44 -9.76 -2.80
CA ASN A 348 -1.23 -10.03 -2.01
C ASN A 348 -1.57 -10.64 -0.64
N GLN A 349 -2.59 -10.12 0.04
CA GLN A 349 -3.02 -10.65 1.32
C GLN A 349 -3.50 -12.12 1.20
N LEU A 350 -4.26 -12.45 0.15
CA LEU A 350 -4.68 -13.83 -0.11
C LEU A 350 -3.47 -14.76 -0.32
N ALA A 351 -2.51 -14.33 -1.14
CA ALA A 351 -1.32 -15.10 -1.45
C ALA A 351 -0.46 -15.33 -0.19
N LEU A 352 -0.31 -14.32 0.68
CA LEU A 352 0.38 -14.43 1.96
C LEU A 352 -0.25 -15.46 2.89
N SER A 353 -1.58 -15.42 3.03
CA SER A 353 -2.33 -16.34 3.88
C SER A 353 -2.28 -17.78 3.36
N THR A 354 -2.37 -17.96 2.03
CA THR A 354 -2.51 -19.29 1.42
C THR A 354 -1.22 -19.92 0.91
N ALA A 355 -0.11 -19.17 0.85
CA ALA A 355 1.12 -19.55 0.12
C ALA A 355 0.93 -19.88 -1.36
N LYS A 356 -0.24 -19.60 -1.95
CA LYS A 356 -0.50 -19.79 -3.38
C LYS A 356 -0.07 -18.54 -4.14
N ARG A 357 0.25 -18.69 -5.42
CA ARG A 357 0.46 -17.54 -6.29
C ARG A 357 -0.73 -16.58 -6.29
N PRO A 358 -0.46 -15.27 -6.43
CA PRO A 358 -1.50 -14.30 -6.63
C PRO A 358 -2.35 -14.54 -7.88
N VAL A 359 -3.61 -14.12 -7.85
CA VAL A 359 -4.61 -14.36 -8.91
C VAL A 359 -4.49 -13.32 -10.03
N LEU A 360 -4.25 -12.06 -9.67
CA LEU A 360 -4.23 -10.94 -10.61
C LEU A 360 -2.86 -10.81 -11.31
N PRO A 361 -2.76 -10.12 -12.46
CA PRO A 361 -1.47 -9.78 -13.04
C PRO A 361 -0.76 -8.67 -12.24
N SER A 362 0.58 -8.61 -12.31
CA SER A 362 1.40 -7.61 -11.62
C SER A 362 1.48 -6.29 -12.41
N THR A 363 0.34 -5.63 -12.62
CA THR A 363 0.24 -4.38 -13.43
C THR A 363 0.54 -3.10 -12.64
N PHE A 364 0.88 -3.21 -11.36
CA PHE A 364 1.03 -2.07 -10.44
C PHE A 364 2.48 -1.73 -10.08
N ASP A 365 3.46 -2.40 -10.69
CA ASP A 365 4.86 -2.02 -10.55
C ASP A 365 5.07 -0.64 -11.21
N PRO A 366 5.56 0.39 -10.49
CA PRO A 366 5.83 1.69 -11.09
C PRO A 366 7.04 1.68 -12.03
N GLY A 367 7.75 0.56 -12.16
CA GLY A 367 9.00 0.46 -12.91
C GLY A 367 10.18 1.07 -12.14
N PRO A 368 11.37 1.12 -12.76
CA PRO A 368 12.53 1.78 -12.16
C PRO A 368 12.28 3.28 -11.98
N MET A 369 12.88 3.86 -10.96
CA MET A 369 12.91 5.32 -10.79
C MET A 369 13.69 5.94 -11.96
N LEU A 370 13.32 7.16 -12.37
CA LEU A 370 14.08 7.92 -13.37
C LEU A 370 15.57 7.98 -12.98
N PRO A 371 16.52 7.65 -13.87
CA PRO A 371 17.95 7.57 -13.54
C PRO A 371 18.48 8.85 -12.89
N GLU A 372 18.06 10.02 -13.38
CA GLU A 372 18.47 11.32 -12.85
C GLU A 372 17.96 11.53 -11.43
N ARG A 373 16.67 11.20 -11.18
CA ARG A 373 16.09 11.29 -9.84
C ARG A 373 16.77 10.31 -8.88
N MET A 374 16.99 9.07 -9.32
CA MET A 374 17.68 8.06 -8.51
C MET A 374 19.11 8.49 -8.15
N ALA A 375 19.86 9.09 -9.08
CA ALA A 375 21.20 9.59 -8.80
C ALA A 375 21.21 10.69 -7.73
N ILE A 376 20.23 11.60 -7.77
CA ILE A 376 20.04 12.64 -6.74
C ILE A 376 19.73 12.00 -5.39
N LEU A 377 18.77 11.06 -5.36
CA LEU A 377 18.36 10.38 -4.13
C LEU A 377 19.52 9.59 -3.51
N ARG A 378 20.30 8.84 -4.30
CA ARG A 378 21.47 8.11 -3.82
C ARG A 378 22.56 9.03 -3.29
N ARG A 379 22.83 10.15 -3.97
CA ARG A 379 23.78 11.16 -3.49
C ARG A 379 23.33 11.73 -2.14
N GLU A 380 22.05 11.99 -1.99
CA GLU A 380 21.49 12.51 -0.74
C GLU A 380 21.51 11.48 0.39
N ALA A 381 21.18 10.21 0.12
CA ALA A 381 21.35 9.11 1.06
C ALA A 381 22.81 8.95 1.51
N GLN A 382 23.77 9.19 0.60
CA GLN A 382 25.19 9.20 0.93
C GLN A 382 25.57 10.42 1.77
N ASN A 383 25.07 11.62 1.45
CA ASN A 383 25.29 12.82 2.26
C ASN A 383 24.77 12.64 3.70
N LEU A 384 23.58 12.04 3.85
CA LEU A 384 22.99 11.69 5.15
C LEU A 384 23.94 10.84 6.01
N LYS A 385 24.73 9.95 5.39
CA LYS A 385 25.72 9.11 6.08
C LYS A 385 26.94 9.87 6.58
N TYR A 386 27.40 10.88 5.83
CA TYR A 386 28.64 11.60 6.16
C TYR A 386 28.42 12.81 7.03
N TYR A 387 27.42 13.62 6.70
CA TYR A 387 27.21 14.90 7.36
C TYR A 387 26.27 14.80 8.55
N GLY A 388 25.36 13.82 8.54
CA GLY A 388 24.26 13.73 9.49
C GLY A 388 23.35 14.95 9.37
N TYR A 389 22.11 14.78 8.93
CA TYR A 389 21.14 15.86 9.13
C TYR A 389 20.63 15.80 10.57
N PRO A 390 20.25 16.95 11.19
CA PRO A 390 19.39 16.89 12.36
C PRO A 390 18.19 16.06 11.95
N ASN A 391 18.00 14.92 12.63
CA ASN A 391 16.97 13.97 12.28
C ASN A 391 15.65 14.76 12.13
N PRO A 392 15.04 14.83 10.94
CA PRO A 392 13.84 15.64 10.75
C PRO A 392 12.69 15.14 11.63
N THR A 393 12.82 13.99 12.30
CA THR A 393 11.95 13.56 13.40
C THR A 393 12.07 14.36 14.70
N SER A 394 12.96 15.36 14.81
CA SER A 394 12.76 16.45 15.80
C SER A 394 11.49 17.25 15.49
N LEU A 395 11.04 17.26 14.23
CA LEU A 395 9.64 17.48 13.86
C LEU A 395 8.88 16.18 14.11
N ILE A 396 8.69 15.87 15.38
CA ILE A 396 7.90 14.74 15.87
C ILE A 396 6.61 14.73 15.05
N VAL A 397 6.44 13.70 14.19
CA VAL A 397 5.10 13.31 13.75
C VAL A 397 4.39 13.00 15.05
N ALA A 398 3.53 13.92 15.51
CA ALA A 398 2.77 13.74 16.73
C ALA A 398 2.23 12.32 16.69
N ARG A 399 2.63 11.48 17.67
CA ARG A 399 2.08 10.13 17.80
C ARG A 399 0.59 10.29 17.59
N GLY A 400 0.07 9.68 16.52
CA GLY A 400 -1.35 9.78 16.17
C GLY A 400 -2.15 9.56 17.46
N PRO A 401 -3.17 10.39 17.71
CA PRO A 401 -3.65 10.76 19.04
C PRO A 401 -3.83 9.56 19.98
N ASN A 402 -2.81 9.17 20.77
CA ASN A 402 -2.81 7.99 21.68
C ASN A 402 -3.55 6.73 21.14
N GLY A 403 -3.70 6.61 19.83
CA GLY A 403 -4.93 6.06 19.24
C GLY A 403 -4.70 5.59 17.82
N SER A 404 -3.52 5.04 17.56
CA SER A 404 -3.37 4.00 16.54
C SER A 404 -4.12 2.70 16.92
N MET A 405 -5.18 2.78 17.74
CA MET A 405 -6.12 1.71 18.07
C MET A 405 -5.43 0.37 18.36
N GLY A 406 -4.38 0.38 19.17
CA GLY A 406 -3.63 -0.82 19.56
C GLY A 406 -2.65 -1.35 18.50
N ILE A 407 -2.58 -0.79 17.30
CA ILE A 407 -1.56 -1.12 16.31
C ILE A 407 -0.32 -0.28 16.62
N THR A 408 0.67 -0.89 17.27
CA THR A 408 2.08 -0.45 17.12
C THR A 408 2.40 -0.55 15.64
N ASP A 409 2.27 0.56 14.91
CA ASP A 409 2.58 0.57 13.48
C ASP A 409 4.09 0.37 13.33
N ALA A 410 4.45 -0.85 12.92
CA ALA A 410 5.77 -1.28 12.48
C ALA A 410 6.51 -0.23 11.63
N ILE A 411 5.77 0.65 10.96
CA ILE A 411 6.29 1.60 9.99
C ILE A 411 6.45 3.01 10.57
N ALA A 412 5.59 3.44 11.49
CA ALA A 412 5.92 4.58 12.36
C ALA A 412 7.24 4.31 13.09
N ASP A 413 7.48 3.04 13.43
CA ASP A 413 8.77 2.54 13.89
C ASP A 413 9.84 2.47 12.80
N LEU A 414 9.60 1.92 11.61
CA LEU A 414 10.63 1.91 10.55
C LEU A 414 11.11 3.33 10.21
N ALA A 415 10.23 4.32 10.19
CA ALA A 415 10.59 5.73 10.01
C ALA A 415 11.49 6.25 11.15
N ALA A 416 11.22 5.83 12.40
CA ALA A 416 12.00 6.20 13.57
C ALA A 416 13.28 5.36 13.78
N THR A 417 13.36 4.20 13.14
CA THR A 417 14.40 3.18 13.34
C THR A 417 15.21 2.90 12.07
N LEU A 418 15.02 3.72 11.03
CA LEU A 418 15.70 3.59 9.75
C LEU A 418 17.21 3.83 9.95
N ASP A 419 17.97 2.75 10.04
CA ASP A 419 19.42 2.82 10.12
C ASP A 419 20.01 3.19 8.74
N ILE A 420 20.96 4.12 8.71
CA ILE A 420 21.64 4.54 7.49
C ILE A 420 22.38 3.37 6.79
N ARG A 421 22.79 2.36 7.56
CA ARG A 421 23.46 1.13 7.10
C ARG A 421 22.50 0.10 6.52
N MET A 422 21.19 0.31 6.66
CA MET A 422 20.17 -0.62 6.18
C MET A 422 20.40 -0.93 4.70
N GLY A 423 20.39 -2.22 4.36
CA GLY A 423 20.56 -2.70 2.99
C GLY A 423 22.00 -2.91 2.53
N THR A 424 23.02 -2.49 3.29
CA THR A 424 24.42 -2.65 2.90
C THR A 424 24.81 -4.12 2.68
N GLN A 425 24.27 -5.05 3.49
CA GLN A 425 24.52 -6.48 3.34
C GLN A 425 23.87 -7.05 2.07
N PHE A 426 22.70 -6.56 1.67
CA PHE A 426 22.09 -6.93 0.37
C PHE A 426 22.92 -6.43 -0.81
N VAL A 427 23.46 -5.20 -0.74
CA VAL A 427 24.35 -4.66 -1.78
C VAL A 427 25.61 -5.51 -1.92
N GLN A 428 26.24 -5.87 -0.80
CA GLN A 428 27.42 -6.72 -0.81
C GLN A 428 27.11 -8.11 -1.39
N ALA A 429 26.02 -8.73 -0.95
CA ALA A 429 25.58 -10.04 -1.43
C ALA A 429 25.24 -10.03 -2.94
N LEU A 430 24.60 -8.97 -3.45
CA LEU A 430 24.36 -8.78 -4.89
C LEU A 430 25.67 -8.74 -5.68
N LYS A 431 26.68 -7.99 -5.20
CA LYS A 431 28.01 -7.90 -5.85
C LYS A 431 28.73 -9.25 -5.87
N MET A 432 28.54 -10.07 -4.85
CA MET A 432 29.11 -11.41 -4.74
C MET A 432 28.29 -12.47 -5.49
N GLY A 433 27.20 -12.10 -6.17
CA GLY A 433 26.36 -13.05 -6.91
C GLY A 433 25.57 -14.01 -6.02
N ALA A 434 25.30 -13.64 -4.75
CA ALA A 434 24.65 -14.52 -3.78
C ALA A 434 23.16 -14.79 -4.07
N PHE A 435 22.51 -13.95 -4.90
CA PHE A 435 21.09 -14.08 -5.22
C PHE A 435 20.89 -14.55 -6.67
N PRO A 436 20.23 -15.70 -6.88
CA PRO A 436 20.03 -16.22 -8.22
C PRO A 436 18.84 -15.56 -8.95
N TRP A 437 18.97 -15.41 -10.27
CA TRP A 437 17.90 -15.10 -11.24
C TRP A 437 16.91 -14.00 -10.78
N ASN A 438 15.65 -14.39 -10.58
CA ASN A 438 14.55 -13.50 -10.23
C ASN A 438 14.67 -12.94 -8.81
N LEU A 439 15.27 -13.69 -7.86
CA LEU A 439 15.47 -13.18 -6.51
C LEU A 439 16.48 -12.02 -6.54
N GLY A 440 17.55 -12.12 -7.32
CA GLY A 440 18.51 -11.02 -7.48
C GLY A 440 17.87 -9.72 -7.96
N ARG A 441 16.96 -9.80 -8.95
CA ARG A 441 16.19 -8.63 -9.42
C ARG A 441 15.30 -8.04 -8.33
N ILE A 442 14.58 -8.89 -7.60
CA ILE A 442 13.70 -8.45 -6.50
C ILE A 442 14.52 -7.80 -5.36
N VAL A 443 15.68 -8.37 -5.03
CA VAL A 443 16.57 -7.80 -4.01
C VAL A 443 17.19 -6.48 -4.48
N SER A 444 17.51 -6.34 -5.77
CA SER A 444 17.94 -5.05 -6.34
C SER A 444 16.86 -3.98 -6.20
N ASP A 445 15.61 -4.32 -6.55
CA ASP A 445 14.47 -3.42 -6.37
C ASP A 445 14.23 -3.05 -4.90
N LEU A 446 14.45 -4.01 -3.99
CA LEU A 446 14.37 -3.77 -2.54
C LEU A 446 15.47 -2.82 -2.05
N VAL A 447 16.70 -2.98 -2.53
CA VAL A 447 17.81 -2.06 -2.21
C VAL A 447 17.45 -0.65 -2.64
N ASP A 448 16.91 -0.48 -3.85
CA ASP A 448 16.44 0.84 -4.32
C ASP A 448 15.32 1.40 -3.45
N CYS A 449 14.37 0.57 -3.00
CA CYS A 449 13.35 0.98 -2.04
C CYS A 449 13.98 1.45 -0.72
N ILE A 450 14.99 0.74 -0.20
CA ILE A 450 15.67 1.09 1.06
C ILE A 450 16.44 2.41 0.91
N GLU A 451 17.14 2.64 -0.20
CA GLU A 451 17.85 3.90 -0.44
C GLU A 451 16.89 5.08 -0.54
N ILE A 452 15.78 4.91 -1.25
CA ILE A 452 14.76 5.97 -1.38
C ILE A 452 14.06 6.22 -0.03
N ALA A 453 13.79 5.17 0.75
CA ALA A 453 13.27 5.29 2.10
C ALA A 453 14.13 6.22 2.97
N LYS A 454 15.46 6.07 2.92
CA LYS A 454 16.39 6.93 3.68
C LYS A 454 16.15 8.41 3.37
N VAL A 455 16.00 8.75 2.11
CA VAL A 455 15.73 10.15 1.72
C VAL A 455 14.32 10.57 2.12
N VAL A 456 13.29 9.76 1.83
CA VAL A 456 11.88 10.08 2.07
C VAL A 456 11.60 10.42 3.54
N TRP A 457 12.24 9.71 4.47
CA TRP A 457 12.05 9.94 5.90
C TRP A 457 13.07 10.87 6.54
N LEU A 458 14.30 10.94 6.02
CA LEU A 458 15.40 11.65 6.69
C LEU A 458 15.87 12.94 6.00
N SER A 459 15.43 13.23 4.77
CA SER A 459 15.86 14.41 4.02
C SER A 459 14.69 15.36 3.69
N PRO A 460 14.89 16.69 3.77
CA PRO A 460 13.91 17.67 3.29
C PRO A 460 13.82 17.75 1.75
N LEU A 461 14.69 17.06 1.00
CA LEU A 461 14.66 17.01 -0.47
C LEU A 461 13.64 16.01 -1.03
N ALA A 462 13.04 15.21 -0.14
CA ALA A 462 12.00 14.26 -0.51
C ALA A 462 10.77 14.99 -1.03
N VAL A 463 10.20 14.47 -2.11
CA VAL A 463 8.92 14.96 -2.66
C VAL A 463 7.86 13.86 -2.61
N CYS A 464 6.60 14.26 -2.74
CA CYS A 464 5.45 13.34 -2.81
C CYS A 464 5.68 12.18 -3.80
N PHE A 465 6.25 12.49 -4.97
CA PHE A 465 6.52 11.49 -6.00
C PHE A 465 7.43 10.36 -5.51
N ASP A 466 8.48 10.66 -4.73
CA ASP A 466 9.39 9.64 -4.20
C ASP A 466 8.66 8.68 -3.24
N ALA A 467 7.81 9.25 -2.36
CA ALA A 467 7.04 8.47 -1.40
C ALA A 467 5.96 7.60 -2.06
N GLU A 468 5.29 8.11 -3.09
CA GLU A 468 4.33 7.33 -3.88
C GLU A 468 5.02 6.19 -4.63
N TRP A 469 6.14 6.48 -5.30
CA TRP A 469 6.94 5.48 -6.00
C TRP A 469 7.40 4.39 -5.02
N LEU A 470 7.99 4.78 -3.88
CA LEU A 470 8.47 3.86 -2.85
C LEU A 470 7.37 2.92 -2.36
N CYS A 471 6.19 3.44 -2.04
CA CYS A 471 5.08 2.63 -1.54
C CYS A 471 4.54 1.66 -2.61
N ARG A 472 4.55 2.04 -3.88
CA ARG A 472 4.16 1.15 -4.99
C ARG A 472 5.23 0.09 -5.24
N LYS A 473 6.49 0.50 -5.31
CA LYS A 473 7.61 -0.41 -5.58
C LYS A 473 7.79 -1.42 -4.45
N ALA A 474 7.67 -1.02 -3.18
CA ALA A 474 7.71 -1.96 -2.05
C ALA A 474 6.59 -3.02 -2.12
N ARG A 475 5.40 -2.67 -2.62
CA ARG A 475 4.31 -3.64 -2.88
C ARG A 475 4.62 -4.53 -4.08
N ALA A 476 5.26 -4.01 -5.11
CA ALA A 476 5.72 -4.79 -6.26
C ALA A 476 6.85 -5.76 -5.88
N VAL A 477 7.76 -5.38 -4.99
CA VAL A 477 8.76 -6.28 -4.38
C VAL A 477 8.07 -7.42 -3.63
N LEU A 478 7.10 -7.10 -2.76
CA LEU A 478 6.30 -8.11 -2.06
C LEU A 478 5.58 -9.04 -3.05
N ARG A 479 5.03 -8.48 -4.13
CA ARG A 479 4.41 -9.24 -5.22
C ARG A 479 5.40 -10.19 -5.89
N GLY A 480 6.59 -9.71 -6.23
CA GLY A 480 7.66 -10.51 -6.82
C GLY A 480 8.01 -11.72 -5.95
N LEU A 481 8.16 -11.51 -4.63
CA LEU A 481 8.42 -12.58 -3.65
C LEU A 481 7.29 -13.61 -3.61
N LEU A 482 6.03 -13.19 -3.78
CA LEU A 482 4.86 -14.06 -3.86
C LEU A 482 4.74 -14.78 -5.21
N SER A 483 5.18 -14.14 -6.31
CA SER A 483 5.09 -14.71 -7.66
C SER A 483 6.16 -15.76 -7.94
N ILE A 484 7.34 -15.64 -7.31
CA ILE A 484 8.36 -16.71 -7.36
C ILE A 484 8.02 -17.88 -6.42
N ALA A 485 6.83 -17.88 -5.80
CA ALA A 485 6.40 -18.96 -4.92
C ALA A 485 6.49 -20.33 -5.64
N PRO A 486 7.06 -21.33 -4.95
CA PRO A 486 7.32 -22.64 -5.51
C PRO A 486 6.05 -23.48 -5.46
N ASP A 487 5.01 -23.08 -6.19
CA ASP A 487 3.71 -23.77 -6.15
C ASP A 487 3.80 -25.27 -6.53
N ARG A 488 4.96 -25.77 -6.99
CA ARG A 488 5.26 -27.20 -7.24
C ARG A 488 6.75 -27.59 -7.12
N ASN A 489 7.48 -27.20 -6.07
CA ASN A 489 8.83 -27.75 -5.84
C ASN A 489 8.80 -29.18 -5.22
N ILE A 490 7.95 -30.06 -5.76
CA ILE A 490 8.01 -31.51 -5.56
C ILE A 490 8.96 -32.06 -6.63
N GLY A 491 10.25 -31.81 -6.41
CA GLY A 491 11.34 -32.26 -7.27
C GLY A 491 12.66 -32.11 -6.51
N ALA A 492 13.72 -32.77 -6.98
CA ALA A 492 15.06 -32.59 -6.43
C ALA A 492 15.50 -31.14 -6.67
N MET A 493 15.32 -30.28 -5.67
CA MET A 493 15.77 -28.89 -5.74
C MET A 493 17.24 -28.85 -5.35
N ASP A 494 18.05 -28.17 -6.16
CA ASP A 494 19.42 -27.80 -5.83
C ASP A 494 19.47 -27.06 -4.47
N LEU A 495 20.56 -27.25 -3.72
CA LEU A 495 20.88 -26.56 -2.46
C LEU A 495 20.65 -25.05 -2.59
N MET A 496 21.09 -24.48 -3.72
CA MET A 496 20.92 -23.06 -4.03
C MET A 496 19.46 -22.62 -3.98
N CYS A 497 18.53 -23.43 -4.50
CA CYS A 497 17.11 -23.09 -4.44
C CYS A 497 16.54 -23.12 -3.02
N LYS A 498 17.08 -23.97 -2.14
CA LYS A 498 16.65 -24.06 -0.74
C LYS A 498 17.17 -22.89 0.09
N CYS A 499 18.42 -22.51 -0.10
CA CYS A 499 18.97 -21.29 0.50
C CYS A 499 18.22 -20.04 0.02
N THR A 500 17.87 -19.99 -1.28
CA THR A 500 17.05 -18.93 -1.88
C THR A 500 15.68 -18.83 -1.21
N GLU A 501 15.05 -19.96 -0.90
CA GLU A 501 13.74 -20.00 -0.23
C GLU A 501 13.78 -19.42 1.18
N CYS A 502 14.86 -19.68 1.93
CA CYS A 502 15.06 -19.09 3.26
C CYS A 502 15.10 -17.56 3.18
N VAL A 503 15.90 -17.00 2.26
CA VAL A 503 15.98 -15.55 2.04
C VAL A 503 14.63 -15.00 1.60
N ARG A 504 13.96 -15.68 0.65
CA ARG A 504 12.63 -15.28 0.15
C ARG A 504 11.62 -15.18 1.30
N LEU A 505 11.54 -16.18 2.17
CA LEU A 505 10.60 -16.19 3.30
C LEU A 505 10.94 -15.15 4.36
N CYS A 506 12.23 -14.91 4.65
CA CYS A 506 12.64 -13.82 5.53
C CYS A 506 12.21 -12.46 4.99
N LEU A 507 12.49 -12.20 3.71
CA LEU A 507 12.04 -10.99 3.03
C LEU A 507 10.52 -10.91 2.98
N LEU A 508 9.82 -12.02 2.76
CA LEU A 508 8.36 -12.07 2.71
C LEU A 508 7.78 -11.63 4.06
N ILE A 509 8.27 -12.18 5.18
CA ILE A 509 7.83 -11.80 6.53
C ILE A 509 8.06 -10.30 6.76
N LEU A 510 9.28 -9.81 6.55
CA LEU A 510 9.62 -8.41 6.78
C LEU A 510 8.83 -7.46 5.87
N MET A 511 8.72 -7.78 4.58
CA MET A 511 7.96 -6.97 3.62
C MET A 511 6.45 -7.01 3.90
N THR A 512 5.93 -8.09 4.49
CA THR A 512 4.54 -8.18 4.90
C THR A 512 4.24 -7.21 6.03
N HIS A 513 5.10 -7.15 7.06
CA HIS A 513 5.01 -6.13 8.11
C HIS A 513 5.25 -4.73 7.56
N ALA A 514 6.20 -4.59 6.63
CA ALA A 514 6.52 -3.31 6.03
C ALA A 514 5.44 -2.84 5.07
N CYS A 515 4.55 -3.67 4.51
CA CYS A 515 3.59 -3.29 3.45
C CYS A 515 2.11 -3.56 3.74
N THR A 516 1.77 -4.27 4.82
CA THR A 516 0.39 -4.67 5.08
C THR A 516 0.01 -4.58 6.55
N LEU A 517 -1.27 -4.32 6.83
CA LEU A 517 -1.83 -4.33 8.19
C LEU A 517 -2.00 -5.74 8.76
N ILE A 518 -1.92 -6.77 7.91
CA ILE A 518 -2.13 -8.17 8.31
C ILE A 518 -0.83 -8.91 8.59
N GLY A 519 0.29 -8.18 8.73
CA GLY A 519 1.61 -8.74 9.04
C GLY A 519 1.56 -9.77 10.16
N PHE A 520 1.02 -9.36 11.31
CA PHE A 520 0.88 -10.22 12.49
C PHE A 520 -0.04 -11.43 12.28
N GLN A 521 -1.07 -11.30 11.44
CA GLN A 521 -2.01 -12.40 11.17
C GLN A 521 -1.36 -13.49 10.30
N THR A 522 -0.50 -13.10 9.36
CA THR A 522 0.15 -14.03 8.42
C THR A 522 1.54 -14.48 8.89
N ALA A 523 2.14 -13.78 9.86
CA ALA A 523 3.47 -14.08 10.41
C ALA A 523 3.57 -15.53 10.90
N LYS A 524 2.58 -16.03 11.66
CA LYS A 524 2.59 -17.40 12.20
C LYS A 524 2.67 -18.48 11.13
N ALA A 525 1.91 -18.33 10.04
CA ALA A 525 1.94 -19.29 8.94
C ALA A 525 3.27 -19.22 8.18
N ASN A 526 3.81 -18.02 7.98
CA ASN A 526 5.05 -17.82 7.23
C ASN A 526 6.29 -18.19 8.04
N VAL A 527 6.29 -18.05 9.37
CA VAL A 527 7.43 -18.45 10.21
C VAL A 527 7.59 -19.97 10.28
N ARG A 528 6.48 -20.72 10.28
CA ARG A 528 6.51 -22.20 10.13
C ARG A 528 7.10 -22.64 8.79
N ARG A 529 6.73 -21.94 7.71
CA ARG A 529 7.31 -22.18 6.38
C ARG A 529 8.81 -21.87 6.40
N LEU A 530 9.21 -20.78 7.06
CA LEU A 530 10.62 -20.41 7.21
C LEU A 530 11.39 -21.47 7.99
N GLN A 531 10.85 -21.98 9.09
CA GLN A 531 11.46 -23.07 9.86
C GLN A 531 11.69 -24.29 8.97
N GLY A 532 10.67 -24.78 8.27
CA GLY A 532 10.81 -25.96 7.40
C GLY A 532 11.81 -25.74 6.25
N ALA A 533 11.86 -24.52 5.69
CA ALA A 533 12.86 -24.17 4.68
C ALA A 533 14.28 -24.16 5.25
N MET A 534 14.47 -23.59 6.45
CA MET A 534 15.77 -23.52 7.14
C MET A 534 16.25 -24.88 7.60
N GLU A 535 15.40 -25.69 8.22
CA GLU A 535 15.73 -27.05 8.65
C GLU A 535 16.26 -27.86 7.47
N TYR A 536 15.57 -27.81 6.33
CA TYR A 536 16.02 -28.47 5.13
C TYR A 536 17.32 -27.87 4.58
N ALA A 537 17.45 -26.55 4.46
CA ALA A 537 18.65 -25.92 3.91
C ALA A 537 19.90 -26.17 4.77
N LEU A 538 19.78 -26.10 6.10
CA LEU A 538 20.88 -26.29 7.05
C LEU A 538 21.39 -27.74 7.05
N LYS A 539 20.51 -28.72 6.82
CA LYS A 539 20.89 -30.13 6.68
C LYS A 539 21.96 -30.37 5.60
N PHE A 540 21.96 -29.55 4.55
CA PHE A 540 22.93 -29.67 3.45
C PHE A 540 24.03 -28.62 3.53
N TRP A 541 23.69 -27.38 3.88
CA TRP A 541 24.64 -26.27 3.93
C TRP A 541 25.63 -26.41 5.10
N CYS A 542 25.17 -26.78 6.30
CA CYS A 542 26.06 -26.89 7.47
C CYS A 542 27.19 -27.92 7.26
N PRO A 543 26.92 -29.17 6.83
CA PRO A 543 28.00 -30.13 6.58
C PRO A 543 29.00 -29.65 5.52
N ALA A 544 28.52 -28.96 4.48
CA ALA A 544 29.37 -28.44 3.41
C ALA A 544 30.38 -27.36 3.89
N VAL A 545 30.08 -26.70 5.01
CA VAL A 545 30.95 -25.68 5.62
C VAL A 545 31.64 -26.18 6.90
N GLY A 546 31.55 -27.50 7.17
CA GLY A 546 32.16 -28.12 8.34
C GLY A 546 31.43 -27.83 9.66
N TRP A 547 30.10 -27.66 9.62
CA TRP A 547 29.24 -27.38 10.77
C TRP A 547 28.21 -28.50 10.99
N THR A 548 27.70 -28.64 12.21
CA THR A 548 26.55 -29.51 12.52
C THR A 548 25.23 -28.89 12.07
N GLU A 549 24.14 -29.67 12.00
CA GLU A 549 22.79 -29.17 11.68
C GLU A 549 22.26 -28.11 12.68
N ASP A 550 22.84 -28.06 13.88
CA ASP A 550 22.58 -27.03 14.88
C ASP A 550 23.48 -25.80 14.75
N CYS A 551 24.22 -25.68 13.63
CA CYS A 551 25.13 -24.58 13.32
C CYS A 551 26.33 -24.47 14.28
N ILE A 552 26.83 -25.62 14.75
CA ILE A 552 28.04 -25.68 15.58
C ILE A 552 29.24 -26.02 14.67
N PRO A 553 30.29 -25.20 14.61
CA PRO A 553 31.51 -25.54 13.86
C PRO A 553 32.15 -26.82 14.40
N LEU A 554 32.52 -27.74 13.50
CA LEU A 554 33.29 -28.94 13.87
C LEU A 554 34.71 -28.59 14.29
N ASP A 555 35.29 -27.56 13.66
CA ASP A 555 36.54 -26.91 14.09
C ASP A 555 36.24 -25.45 14.50
N PRO A 556 36.26 -25.13 15.81
CA PRO A 556 36.03 -23.78 16.31
C PRO A 556 37.05 -22.74 15.83
N THR A 557 38.23 -23.17 15.39
CA THR A 557 39.33 -22.29 14.97
C THR A 557 39.35 -22.03 13.46
N ALA A 558 38.64 -22.85 12.68
CA ALA A 558 38.56 -22.69 11.24
C ALA A 558 37.85 -21.39 10.85
N ARG A 559 38.51 -20.59 10.01
CA ARG A 559 37.90 -19.41 9.41
C ARG A 559 37.09 -19.80 8.18
N LEU A 560 35.91 -19.20 8.03
CA LEU A 560 35.11 -19.34 6.83
C LEU A 560 35.72 -18.55 5.67
N ASP A 561 35.58 -19.05 4.45
CA ASP A 561 35.82 -18.28 3.23
C ASP A 561 34.90 -17.04 3.21
N PRO A 562 35.31 -15.87 2.67
CA PRO A 562 34.49 -14.66 2.68
C PRO A 562 33.07 -14.82 2.11
N PHE A 563 32.88 -15.67 1.09
CA PHE A 563 31.55 -15.94 0.54
C PHE A 563 30.70 -16.78 1.51
N VAL A 564 31.32 -17.77 2.15
CA VAL A 564 30.65 -18.63 3.15
C VAL A 564 30.34 -17.85 4.41
N GLU A 565 31.23 -16.95 4.84
CA GLU A 565 31.00 -16.04 5.97
C GLU A 565 29.79 -15.13 5.69
N MET A 566 29.67 -14.59 4.47
CA MET A 566 28.51 -13.82 4.05
C MET A 566 27.23 -14.67 4.14
N GLN A 567 27.26 -15.93 3.68
CA GLN A 567 26.11 -16.83 3.79
C GLN A 567 25.73 -17.08 5.25
N ALA A 568 26.70 -17.34 6.12
CA ALA A 568 26.48 -17.51 7.56
C ALA A 568 25.84 -16.27 8.21
N ARG A 569 26.23 -15.06 7.77
CA ARG A 569 25.58 -13.81 8.20
C ARG A 569 24.12 -13.73 7.75
N PHE A 570 23.78 -14.17 6.54
CA PHE A 570 22.38 -14.25 6.09
C PHE A 570 21.58 -15.31 6.86
N VAL A 571 22.20 -16.45 7.19
CA VAL A 571 21.58 -17.47 8.05
C VAL A 571 21.28 -16.85 9.42
N LEU A 572 22.22 -16.15 10.04
CA LEU A 572 21.98 -15.47 11.32
C LEU A 572 20.86 -14.43 11.23
N TRP A 573 20.86 -13.56 10.22
CA TRP A 573 19.79 -12.59 9.99
C TRP A 573 18.42 -13.28 9.86
N GLY A 574 18.36 -14.40 9.13
CA GLY A 574 17.14 -15.17 8.96
C GLY A 574 16.68 -15.82 10.26
N LEU A 575 17.60 -16.38 11.06
CA LEU A 575 17.28 -16.96 12.37
C LEU A 575 16.75 -15.89 13.33
N LEU A 576 17.39 -14.72 13.41
CA LEU A 576 16.93 -13.61 14.27
C LEU A 576 15.58 -13.05 13.82
N THR A 577 15.32 -13.02 12.50
CA THR A 577 13.99 -12.70 11.94
C THR A 577 12.96 -13.76 12.33
N GLY A 578 13.34 -15.04 12.31
CA GLY A 578 12.53 -16.16 12.80
C GLY A 578 12.21 -16.05 14.30
N CYS A 579 13.20 -15.77 15.15
CA CYS A 579 13.01 -15.56 16.59
C CYS A 579 11.98 -14.46 16.87
N TRP A 580 12.06 -13.35 16.14
CA TRP A 580 11.09 -12.27 16.24
C TRP A 580 9.69 -12.71 15.78
N SER A 581 9.59 -13.30 14.59
CA SER A 581 8.31 -13.67 14.00
C SER A 581 7.62 -14.85 14.71
N ALA A 582 8.37 -15.64 15.48
CA ALA A 582 7.89 -16.75 16.28
C ALA A 582 7.68 -16.39 17.76
N ASP A 583 7.74 -15.12 18.17
CA ASP A 583 7.64 -14.72 19.58
C ASP A 583 6.44 -15.38 20.29
N GLY A 584 6.73 -16.19 21.33
CA GLY A 584 5.74 -16.93 22.10
C GLY A 584 5.13 -18.14 21.39
N GLN A 585 5.74 -18.62 20.31
CA GLN A 585 5.38 -19.84 19.58
C GLN A 585 6.45 -20.93 19.77
N PRO A 586 6.12 -22.24 19.65
CA PRO A 586 7.10 -23.31 19.81
C PRO A 586 8.27 -23.24 18.82
N GLU A 587 8.04 -22.64 17.64
CA GLU A 587 9.06 -22.44 16.62
C GLU A 587 10.19 -21.49 17.07
N GLU A 588 9.97 -20.64 18.08
CA GLU A 588 10.98 -19.69 18.62
C GLU A 588 12.26 -20.42 19.07
N GLU A 589 12.12 -21.61 19.64
CA GLU A 589 13.26 -22.38 20.17
C GLU A 589 14.18 -22.88 19.05
N PHE A 590 13.60 -23.33 17.92
CA PHE A 590 14.37 -23.77 16.76
C PHE A 590 15.32 -22.68 16.26
N PHE A 591 14.79 -21.45 16.13
CA PHE A 591 15.56 -20.30 15.65
C PHE A 591 16.57 -19.85 16.69
N THR A 592 16.13 -19.76 17.95
CA THR A 592 16.96 -19.26 19.05
C THR A 592 18.16 -20.17 19.26
N HIS A 593 17.98 -21.49 19.34
CA HIS A 593 19.08 -22.44 19.56
C HIS A 593 20.21 -22.28 18.54
N ARG A 594 19.86 -22.22 17.25
CA ARG A 594 20.83 -22.05 16.16
C ARG A 594 21.45 -20.65 16.12
N ALA A 595 20.66 -19.62 16.40
CA ALA A 595 21.16 -18.25 16.46
C ALA A 595 22.28 -18.12 17.51
N LEU A 596 22.12 -18.76 18.67
CA LEU A 596 23.12 -18.74 19.75
C LEU A 596 24.47 -19.32 19.31
N HIS A 597 24.47 -20.42 18.56
CA HIS A 597 25.70 -21.06 18.07
C HIS A 597 26.41 -20.21 17.02
N ILE A 598 25.66 -19.61 16.08
CA ILE A 598 26.25 -18.70 15.09
C ILE A 598 26.77 -17.42 15.74
N CYS A 599 26.07 -16.87 16.75
CA CYS A 599 26.54 -15.72 17.50
C CYS A 599 27.89 -15.99 18.19
N ARG A 600 28.06 -17.18 18.78
CA ARG A 600 29.35 -17.59 19.39
C ARG A 600 30.46 -17.66 18.36
N HIS A 601 30.20 -18.20 17.17
CA HIS A 601 31.20 -18.25 16.09
C HIS A 601 31.68 -16.84 15.69
N PHE A 602 30.76 -15.87 15.60
CA PHE A 602 31.10 -14.48 15.29
C PHE A 602 31.58 -13.66 16.51
N GLY A 603 31.61 -14.25 17.71
CA GLY A 603 31.98 -13.54 18.94
C GLY A 603 30.96 -12.49 19.39
N PHE A 604 29.71 -12.58 18.95
CA PHE A 604 28.64 -11.68 19.37
C PHE A 604 28.17 -12.08 20.78
N ALA A 605 28.28 -11.14 21.72
CA ALA A 605 27.94 -11.37 23.12
C ALA A 605 26.91 -10.37 23.64
N THR A 606 26.76 -9.22 22.99
CA THR A 606 25.95 -8.10 23.47
C THR A 606 24.77 -7.79 22.54
N TYR A 607 23.82 -7.01 23.06
CA TYR A 607 22.75 -6.45 22.22
C TYR A 607 23.29 -5.58 21.09
N GLU A 608 24.34 -4.80 21.36
CA GLU A 608 24.93 -3.93 20.34
C GLU A 608 25.56 -4.74 19.19
N ASP A 609 26.15 -5.90 19.47
CA ASP A 609 26.67 -6.79 18.43
C ASP A 609 25.54 -7.26 17.48
N LEU A 610 24.44 -7.76 18.05
CA LEU A 610 23.29 -8.22 17.26
C LEU A 610 22.60 -7.07 16.54
N HIS A 611 22.47 -5.92 17.20
CA HIS A 611 21.91 -4.71 16.59
C HIS A 611 22.76 -4.27 15.39
N ASN A 612 24.09 -4.20 15.55
CA ASN A 612 25.02 -3.84 14.49
C ASN A 612 25.00 -4.83 13.33
N HIS A 613 24.87 -6.12 13.61
CA HIS A 613 24.67 -7.15 12.59
C HIS A 613 23.36 -6.91 11.82
N MET A 614 22.24 -6.78 12.54
CA MET A 614 20.90 -6.62 11.93
C MET A 614 20.74 -5.30 11.17
N ALA A 615 21.38 -4.22 11.62
CA ALA A 615 21.32 -2.90 11.01
C ALA A 615 21.83 -2.86 9.55
N GLY A 616 22.65 -3.82 9.14
CA GLY A 616 23.10 -3.95 7.75
C GLY A 616 22.04 -4.56 6.81
N PHE A 617 21.01 -5.19 7.36
CA PHE A 617 19.90 -5.85 6.65
C PHE A 617 18.62 -5.03 6.79
N LEU A 618 17.50 -5.56 6.29
CA LEU A 618 16.18 -5.02 6.56
C LEU A 618 15.79 -5.34 8.02
N TYR A 619 15.75 -4.30 8.84
CA TYR A 619 15.61 -4.40 10.30
C TYR A 619 14.71 -3.28 10.84
N SER A 620 13.90 -3.60 11.85
CA SER A 620 13.13 -2.63 12.63
C SER A 620 13.50 -2.76 14.09
N LYS A 621 14.16 -1.74 14.65
CA LYS A 621 14.63 -1.78 16.03
C LYS A 621 13.49 -2.05 17.00
N THR A 622 12.41 -1.29 16.93
CA THR A 622 11.33 -1.41 17.91
C THR A 622 10.59 -2.76 17.84
N LEU A 623 10.41 -3.32 16.63
CA LEU A 623 9.75 -4.61 16.50
C LEU A 623 10.64 -5.76 16.98
N GLN A 624 11.94 -5.71 16.66
CA GLN A 624 12.85 -6.83 16.85
C GLN A 624 13.73 -6.70 18.10
N GLU A 625 13.80 -5.53 18.75
CA GLU A 625 14.66 -5.31 19.92
C GLU A 625 14.34 -6.27 21.06
N ARG A 626 13.06 -6.52 21.34
CA ARG A 626 12.65 -7.46 22.40
C ARG A 626 13.18 -8.87 22.12
N SER A 627 13.06 -9.37 20.89
CA SER A 627 13.55 -10.70 20.55
C SER A 627 15.07 -10.77 20.56
N LEU A 628 15.76 -9.74 20.07
CA LEU A 628 17.23 -9.67 20.18
C LEU A 628 17.70 -9.69 21.64
N ARG A 629 17.06 -8.91 22.52
CA ARG A 629 17.39 -8.92 23.96
C ARG A 629 17.16 -10.29 24.61
N LYS A 630 16.12 -11.03 24.20
CA LYS A 630 15.93 -12.42 24.65
C LYS A 630 17.06 -13.34 24.21
N VAL A 631 17.53 -13.22 22.97
CA VAL A 631 18.67 -14.00 22.46
C VAL A 631 19.94 -13.68 23.26
N VAL A 632 20.23 -12.39 23.50
CA VAL A 632 21.37 -11.95 24.32
C VAL A 632 21.29 -12.49 25.74
N ALA A 633 20.13 -12.38 26.40
CA ALA A 633 19.93 -12.91 27.74
C ALA A 633 20.15 -14.44 27.84
N ARG A 634 20.02 -15.18 26.72
CA ARG A 634 20.37 -16.59 26.63
C ARG A 634 21.85 -16.81 26.33
N LEU A 635 22.48 -15.96 25.51
CA LEU A 635 23.93 -15.96 25.29
C LEU A 635 24.69 -15.79 26.61
N GLU A 636 24.25 -14.86 27.47
CA GLU A 636 24.88 -14.57 28.77
C GLU A 636 24.77 -15.73 29.77
N LYS A 637 23.70 -16.54 29.69
CA LYS A 637 23.46 -17.69 30.58
C LYS A 637 24.20 -18.94 30.19
N LEU A 638 24.64 -19.01 28.94
CA LEU A 638 25.35 -20.14 28.39
C LEU A 638 26.80 -20.08 28.85
N PRO A 639 27.37 -21.15 29.47
CA PRO A 639 28.76 -21.14 29.87
C PRO A 639 29.65 -20.85 28.66
N ALA A 640 30.64 -19.98 28.85
CA ALA A 640 31.70 -19.77 27.86
C ALA A 640 32.28 -21.14 27.51
N VAL A 641 32.32 -21.47 26.23
CA VAL A 641 32.98 -22.70 25.76
C VAL A 641 34.42 -22.59 26.26
N ARG A 642 34.78 -23.38 27.28
CA ARG A 642 36.16 -23.47 27.75
C ARG A 642 36.99 -23.89 26.55
N ALA A 643 37.91 -23.02 26.12
CA ALA A 643 38.93 -23.41 25.18
C ALA A 643 39.56 -24.72 25.68
N PRO A 644 39.75 -25.74 24.83
CA PRO A 644 40.50 -26.92 25.23
C PRO A 644 41.87 -26.43 25.69
N ILE A 645 42.19 -26.72 26.95
CA ILE A 645 43.51 -26.47 27.51
C ILE A 645 44.46 -27.31 26.66
N ALA A 646 45.30 -26.64 25.86
CA ALA A 646 46.39 -27.29 25.17
C ALA A 646 47.32 -27.88 26.25
N SER A 647 47.29 -29.21 26.39
CA SER A 647 48.25 -29.99 27.17
C SER A 647 49.32 -30.54 26.25
#